data_AF-A0A8K0K300-F1
#
_entry.id   AF-A0A8K0K300-F1
#
_cell.length_a   1.000
_cell.length_b   1.000
_cell.length_c   1.000
_cell.angle_alpha   90.00
_cell.angle_beta   90.00
_cell.angle_gamma   90.00
#
_symmetry.space_group_name_H-M   'P 1'
#
loop_
_entity.id
_entity.type
_entity.pdbx_description
1 polymer ?
#
loop_
_entity_poly.entity_id
_entity_poly.type
_entity_poly.pdbx_seq_one_letter_code
_entity_poly.pdbx_strand_id
1 'polypeptide(L)'
;MTSMLDQYTQPLQHSKPGLPRPEMSNTGMIYMKLEEEVPIFSKNKVNFTPSDNLTHLTVSSDVLVLASANNVLLRIDLRHPENPEEIDVSKHINQTKISGLFLDPLGNHLLISLSPDLPGVQADLLYLSRKSTRVKQLSKFKGHEITAVAWNFGNDAENTTGPILLGTSKGLIFESEVGLDNDRLFQTSLEQYWRQVFDVGKGTNIPITGIEFHRFPRTYKYFIIVTTLDRLYQFIGETSSNEERPLLQQIFNKYITKPETYLEIVSTLKYSRLQFFYPSPRGLPKSLVWLSGYGIYFGNIDVSGKAGPETVIANQQLIPFPQPSDLNFSEATVAPLSIILTEFHALLLYVDHVKGICILNRELIFEDIHNETYGKLINITKDSAKGTIWAFSEKAVFKYKVAKEDRNVWQVYVENGEFELAKQYCKDNPAHMDQVLIKQAEMYFERKEYQKSALHYAKSHCSFEEITLKFLQVEEIEALKTFLIKKLEGLKAQDKTQITMIVVWVTELFLSQLGTLRDKREVDSPEYKRLQREFDAFLSHDQVVESVKNNQDAIYKLMASHGDKENMIQFCLINEDYEKVVRHHIQKNNYREALEILKKYNKKELFYQFAPTLIQNIPKQTIHVIINHWKGLEPSKLIPALITCDENDTQDARLVCYDVHYALKLCREHGLTEACVRLSTLLGLWEAAVDLALTVDPELAEYTASLPPPSPESDPDLRKRLWLKIAEHVVKKKDDIKQAMEFMQRCDLIKIEDILPFFSNFVTIDHFKDAICTSLQEYNVHIQTLKGEMEEATESAEVIRQNIQAFRNRHTVVKANDLCCVCDCRLLARAFYIFPCGHRFHSDCLLHQVHPLLPTGKRNRLHDLQKQLALLSSREDTASVGSSSLSTREQIKGDIDNIVASECLFCGEMMIRSIDQPFINDEDFERVMKEWI
;
A
#
# COMPACT_ATOMS: atom_id res chain seq x y z
N MET A 1 11.65 41.45 24.20
CA MET A 1 11.58 40.54 25.35
C MET A 1 10.29 39.74 25.24
N THR A 2 10.35 38.73 24.39
CA THR A 2 9.28 37.78 24.10
C THR A 2 9.95 36.43 24.32
N SER A 3 9.35 35.58 25.16
CA SER A 3 10.00 34.42 25.79
C SER A 3 10.80 33.56 24.81
N MET A 4 12.02 33.18 25.22
CA MET A 4 13.04 32.48 24.43
C MET A 4 12.63 31.09 23.91
N LEU A 5 11.49 30.53 24.34
CA LEU A 5 11.07 29.19 23.90
C LEU A 5 9.57 28.96 23.68
N ASP A 6 8.71 29.98 23.74
CA ASP A 6 7.26 29.81 23.52
C ASP A 6 6.88 29.37 22.07
N GLN A 7 7.84 29.32 21.15
CA GLN A 7 7.66 28.72 19.82
C GLN A 7 8.02 27.23 19.74
N TYR A 8 8.54 26.61 20.80
CA TYR A 8 9.14 25.27 20.75
C TYR A 8 8.47 24.21 21.64
N THR A 9 7.40 24.57 22.34
CA THR A 9 6.60 23.67 23.20
C THR A 9 5.15 23.47 22.73
N GLN A 10 4.83 23.82 21.48
CA GLN A 10 3.60 23.30 20.87
C GLN A 10 3.90 21.95 20.20
N PRO A 11 3.39 20.81 20.71
CA PRO A 11 3.05 19.74 19.78
C PRO A 11 2.06 20.36 18.80
N LEU A 12 2.30 20.25 17.50
CA LEU A 12 1.27 20.51 16.48
C LEU A 12 0.15 19.48 16.67
N GLN A 13 -0.66 19.65 17.71
CA GLN A 13 -1.99 19.10 17.88
C GLN A 13 -2.96 20.00 17.12
N HIS A 14 -2.85 19.98 15.79
CA HIS A 14 -4.05 19.94 14.98
C HIS A 14 -4.24 18.50 14.52
N SER A 15 -4.58 17.64 15.48
CA SER A 15 -5.35 16.44 15.16
C SER A 15 -6.68 16.92 14.59
N LYS A 16 -6.78 16.98 13.25
CA LYS A 16 -8.09 16.97 12.60
C LYS A 16 -8.87 15.77 13.17
N PRO A 17 -10.12 15.95 13.61
CA PRO A 17 -10.96 14.84 14.04
C PRO A 17 -11.02 13.81 12.92
N GLY A 18 -10.94 12.53 13.30
CA GLY A 18 -10.73 11.38 12.43
C GLY A 18 -11.47 11.49 11.09
N LEU A 19 -10.69 11.62 10.03
CA LEU A 19 -11.18 11.35 8.67
C LEU A 19 -11.41 9.84 8.54
N PRO A 20 -12.43 9.40 7.79
CA PRO A 20 -12.73 7.99 7.61
C PRO A 20 -11.50 7.25 7.10
N ARG A 21 -11.28 6.04 7.61
CA ARG A 21 -10.32 5.09 7.01
C ARG A 21 -10.54 5.08 5.50
N PRO A 22 -9.49 5.18 4.66
CA PRO A 22 -9.68 5.03 3.23
C PRO A 22 -10.30 3.66 2.96
N GLU A 23 -11.49 3.66 2.40
CA GLU A 23 -12.12 2.43 1.93
C GLU A 23 -11.23 1.84 0.83
N MET A 24 -10.84 0.60 1.05
CA MET A 24 -9.99 -0.18 0.17
C MET A 24 -10.78 -0.55 -1.08
N SER A 25 -10.42 0.02 -2.24
CA SER A 25 -10.94 -0.44 -3.52
C SER A 25 -10.18 -1.70 -3.98
N ASN A 26 -10.91 -2.71 -4.44
CA ASN A 26 -10.40 -3.98 -4.95
C ASN A 26 -9.59 -3.86 -6.26
N THR A 27 -9.30 -2.65 -6.73
CA THR A 27 -8.61 -2.34 -7.99
C THR A 27 -7.08 -2.30 -7.89
N GLY A 28 -6.47 -2.79 -6.80
CA GLY A 28 -5.01 -2.85 -6.66
C GLY A 28 -4.31 -1.49 -6.54
N MET A 29 -5.05 -0.37 -6.52
CA MET A 29 -4.49 0.96 -6.36
C MET A 29 -4.62 1.44 -4.92
N ILE A 30 -3.55 1.23 -4.15
CA ILE A 30 -3.37 1.91 -2.88
C ILE A 30 -3.07 3.38 -3.19
N TYR A 31 -3.98 4.28 -2.81
CA TYR A 31 -3.69 5.72 -2.78
C TYR A 31 -2.64 5.98 -1.70
N MET A 32 -1.37 5.87 -2.07
CA MET A 32 -0.25 6.29 -1.26
C MET A 32 -0.29 7.82 -1.21
N LYS A 33 -0.97 8.37 -0.20
CA LYS A 33 -0.73 9.77 0.16
C LYS A 33 0.73 9.82 0.59
N LEU A 34 1.55 10.45 -0.25
CA LEU A 34 2.93 10.82 0.10
C LEU A 34 2.82 11.69 1.35
N GLU A 35 3.00 11.09 2.54
CA GLU A 35 3.27 11.86 3.74
C GLU A 35 4.49 12.72 3.43
N GLU A 36 4.41 14.04 3.67
CA GLU A 36 5.55 14.94 3.50
C GLU A 36 6.77 14.32 4.20
N GLU A 37 7.84 14.07 3.43
CA GLU A 37 9.02 13.38 3.93
C GLU A 37 9.83 14.30 4.83
N VAL A 38 9.49 14.33 6.12
CA VAL A 38 10.31 15.00 7.12
C VAL A 38 11.61 14.20 7.30
N PRO A 39 12.80 14.84 7.29
CA PRO A 39 14.06 14.15 7.50
C PRO A 39 14.12 13.51 8.90
N ILE A 40 14.71 12.31 9.00
CA ILE A 40 14.80 11.56 10.27
C ILE A 40 15.53 12.39 11.34
N PHE A 41 16.61 13.05 10.94
CA PHE A 41 17.37 13.95 11.79
C PHE A 41 17.24 15.38 11.28
N SER A 42 16.87 16.29 12.18
CA SER A 42 16.82 17.72 11.90
C SER A 42 17.63 18.49 12.93
N LYS A 43 18.51 19.37 12.45
CA LYS A 43 19.36 20.20 13.29
C LYS A 43 18.72 21.55 13.55
N ASN A 44 18.59 21.89 14.82
CA ASN A 44 18.16 23.20 15.27
C ASN A 44 19.28 23.85 16.07
N LYS A 45 19.68 25.06 15.67
CA LYS A 45 20.60 25.87 16.47
C LYS A 45 19.85 26.40 17.70
N VAL A 46 20.48 26.27 18.87
CA VAL A 46 19.96 26.87 20.09
C VAL A 46 20.29 28.36 20.07
N ASN A 47 19.31 29.21 20.38
CA ASN A 47 19.53 30.65 20.51
C ASN A 47 20.28 30.95 21.82
N PHE A 48 21.57 30.65 21.82
CA PHE A 48 22.48 30.87 22.93
C PHE A 48 23.84 31.29 22.37
N THR A 49 24.36 32.40 22.89
CA THR A 49 25.71 32.89 22.58
C THR A 49 26.55 32.73 23.83
N PRO A 50 27.50 31.76 23.87
CA PRO A 50 28.35 31.58 25.04
C PRO A 50 29.26 32.79 25.24
N SER A 51 29.58 33.08 26.50
CA SER A 51 30.47 34.20 26.87
C SER A 51 31.92 33.96 26.47
N ASP A 52 32.33 32.70 26.35
CA ASP A 52 33.66 32.25 25.96
C ASP A 52 33.57 30.89 25.25
N ASN A 53 34.68 30.39 24.71
CA ASN A 53 34.71 29.12 23.99
C ASN A 53 34.25 27.96 24.89
N LEU A 54 33.30 27.18 24.40
CA LEU A 54 32.80 25.99 25.06
C LEU A 54 33.85 24.86 25.00
N THR A 55 34.03 24.14 26.11
CA THR A 55 34.95 23.00 26.20
C THR A 55 34.21 21.68 26.38
N HIS A 56 33.19 21.66 27.25
CA HIS A 56 32.42 20.46 27.58
C HIS A 56 30.94 20.77 27.68
N LEU A 57 30.10 19.79 27.33
CA LEU A 57 28.65 19.85 27.44
C LEU A 57 28.14 18.48 27.86
N THR A 58 27.28 18.44 28.87
CA THR A 58 26.58 17.23 29.29
C THR A 58 25.11 17.53 29.54
N VAL A 59 24.24 16.57 29.22
CA VAL A 59 22.78 16.70 29.37
C VAL A 59 22.23 15.42 29.97
N SER A 60 21.41 15.56 31.00
CA SER A 60 20.62 14.45 31.51
C SER A 60 19.38 14.96 32.24
N SER A 61 18.23 14.32 32.04
CA SER A 61 16.98 14.62 32.76
C SER A 61 16.61 16.10 32.76
N ASP A 62 16.62 16.74 31.57
CA ASP A 62 16.39 18.18 31.36
C ASP A 62 17.43 19.13 31.98
N VAL A 63 18.53 18.64 32.56
CA VAL A 63 19.59 19.51 33.07
C VAL A 63 20.73 19.54 32.06
N LEU A 64 21.00 20.73 31.51
CA LEU A 64 22.10 21.01 30.60
C LEU A 64 23.22 21.70 31.39
N VAL A 65 24.44 21.17 31.33
CA VAL A 65 25.63 21.79 31.94
C VAL A 65 26.66 22.05 30.87
N LEU A 66 27.09 23.31 30.75
CA LEU A 66 28.12 23.78 29.83
C LEU A 66 29.35 24.21 30.63
N ALA A 67 30.55 23.84 30.17
CA ALA A 67 31.80 24.39 30.67
C ALA A 67 32.44 25.29 29.63
N SER A 68 32.79 26.50 30.05
CA SER A 68 33.47 27.50 29.23
C SER A 68 34.98 27.52 29.54
N ALA A 69 35.80 28.00 28.61
CA ALA A 69 37.26 28.07 28.75
C ALA A 69 37.73 28.99 29.89
N ASN A 70 36.92 29.98 30.27
CA ASN A 70 37.12 30.82 31.45
C ASN A 70 36.84 30.14 32.80
N ASN A 71 36.69 28.80 32.83
CA ASN A 71 36.42 28.02 34.04
C ASN A 71 35.10 28.40 34.74
N VAL A 72 34.08 28.77 33.96
CA VAL A 72 32.70 28.95 34.44
C VAL A 72 31.83 27.81 33.94
N LEU A 73 31.06 27.22 34.84
CA LEU A 73 30.02 26.24 34.52
C LEU A 73 28.67 26.96 34.44
N LEU A 74 27.96 26.78 33.33
CA LEU A 74 26.59 27.24 33.16
C LEU A 74 25.65 26.05 33.27
N ARG A 75 24.83 26.02 34.32
CA ARG A 75 23.80 25.00 34.53
C ARG A 75 22.44 25.57 34.16
N ILE A 76 21.76 24.92 33.24
CA ILE A 76 20.45 25.33 32.70
C ILE A 76 19.46 24.20 32.94
N ASP A 77 18.37 24.48 33.65
CA ASP A 77 17.21 23.60 33.67
C ASP A 77 16.38 23.88 32.41
N LEU A 78 16.29 22.91 31.50
CA LEU A 78 15.57 23.04 30.23
C LEU A 78 14.05 23.23 30.41
N ARG A 79 13.51 22.97 31.61
CA ARG A 79 12.11 23.30 31.96
C ARG A 79 11.94 24.79 32.28
N HIS A 80 13.00 25.43 32.78
CA HIS A 80 13.03 26.83 33.17
C HIS A 80 14.29 27.53 32.62
N PRO A 81 14.39 27.67 31.28
CA PRO A 81 15.61 28.14 30.63
C PRO A 81 15.94 29.62 30.87
N GLU A 82 15.00 30.40 31.42
CA GLU A 82 15.17 31.85 31.60
C GLU A 82 16.14 32.22 32.73
N ASN A 83 16.40 31.30 33.67
CA ASN A 83 17.29 31.54 34.82
C ASN A 83 18.44 30.53 34.83
N PRO A 84 19.45 30.69 33.96
CA PRO A 84 20.64 29.86 34.01
C PRO A 84 21.48 30.19 35.24
N GLU A 85 22.08 29.17 35.86
CA GLU A 85 22.93 29.32 37.02
C GLU A 85 24.41 29.30 36.60
N GLU A 86 25.13 30.38 36.88
CA GLU A 86 26.56 30.50 36.67
C GLU A 86 27.33 30.08 37.93
N ILE A 87 28.23 29.12 37.77
CA ILE A 87 29.04 28.55 38.86
C ILE A 87 30.51 28.69 38.48
N ASP A 88 31.22 29.54 39.22
CA ASP A 88 32.64 29.77 39.04
C ASP A 88 33.47 28.66 39.71
N VAL A 89 34.23 27.91 38.90
CA VAL A 89 35.15 26.85 39.36
C VAL A 89 36.62 27.28 39.38
N SER A 90 36.94 28.51 38.96
CA SER A 90 38.32 29.02 38.86
C SER A 90 39.14 28.84 40.15
N LYS A 91 38.52 28.99 41.33
CA LYS A 91 39.17 28.82 42.65
C LYS A 91 39.76 27.43 42.88
N HIS A 92 39.21 26.41 42.24
CA HIS A 92 39.64 25.02 42.37
C HIS A 92 40.54 24.56 41.22
N ILE A 93 40.64 25.38 40.17
CA ILE A 93 41.37 25.08 38.93
C ILE A 93 42.63 25.93 38.93
N ASN A 94 43.66 25.45 39.63
CA ASN A 94 44.97 26.08 39.65
C ASN A 94 45.99 25.12 38.99
N GLN A 95 46.48 25.48 37.81
CA GLN A 95 47.40 24.64 37.00
C GLN A 95 46.83 23.26 36.60
N THR A 96 45.50 23.13 36.63
CA THR A 96 44.73 21.98 36.16
C THR A 96 43.74 22.43 35.10
N LYS A 97 43.24 21.51 34.29
CA LYS A 97 42.17 21.74 33.30
C LYS A 97 41.03 20.76 33.52
N ILE A 98 39.82 21.13 33.09
CA ILE A 98 38.69 20.21 33.09
C ILE A 98 38.94 19.16 32.00
N SER A 99 38.99 17.88 32.38
CA SER A 99 39.14 16.76 31.46
C SER A 99 37.81 16.08 31.12
N GLY A 100 36.81 16.17 32.00
CA GLY A 100 35.51 15.55 31.78
C GLY A 100 34.43 16.04 32.75
N LEU A 101 33.19 16.05 32.25
CA LEU A 101 31.97 16.29 33.02
C LEU A 101 31.11 15.03 33.01
N PHE A 102 30.77 14.53 34.19
CA PHE A 102 29.94 13.33 34.35
C PHE A 102 28.69 13.70 35.15
N LEU A 103 27.54 13.65 34.50
CA LEU A 103 26.25 13.94 35.10
C LEU A 103 25.50 12.62 35.31
N ASP A 104 24.93 12.45 36.50
CA ASP A 104 24.04 11.34 36.85
C ASP A 104 22.81 11.31 35.90
N PRO A 105 22.32 10.12 35.49
CA PRO A 105 21.04 9.93 34.80
C PRO A 105 19.84 10.78 35.29
N LEU A 106 19.78 11.17 36.56
CA LEU A 106 18.72 12.03 37.12
C LEU A 106 19.04 13.54 37.11
N GLY A 107 20.27 13.91 36.74
CA GLY A 107 20.75 15.28 36.77
C GLY A 107 20.99 15.81 38.19
N ASN A 108 21.02 14.95 39.21
CA ASN A 108 21.15 15.35 40.62
C ASN A 108 22.60 15.56 41.06
N HIS A 109 23.52 14.80 40.48
CA HIS A 109 24.93 14.76 40.86
C HIS A 109 25.81 14.99 39.63
N LEU A 110 26.74 15.94 39.74
CA LEU A 110 27.74 16.24 38.72
C LEU A 110 29.13 16.04 39.32
N LEU A 111 29.95 15.24 38.63
CA LEU A 111 31.37 15.09 38.89
C LEU A 111 32.18 15.78 37.79
N ILE A 112 33.17 16.55 38.20
CA ILE A 112 34.05 17.32 37.31
C ILE A 112 35.47 16.81 37.54
N SER A 113 36.04 16.16 36.53
CA SER A 113 37.40 15.62 36.59
C SER A 113 38.39 16.69 36.15
N LEU A 114 39.46 16.86 36.93
CA LEU A 114 40.53 17.81 36.66
C LEU A 114 41.82 17.05 36.33
N SER A 115 42.41 17.33 35.18
CA SER A 115 43.71 16.81 34.77
C SER A 115 44.82 17.86 34.92
N PRO A 116 46.05 17.45 35.25
CA PRO A 116 47.16 18.37 35.40
C PRO A 116 47.68 18.84 34.04
N ASP A 117 47.98 20.13 33.90
CA ASP A 117 48.58 20.69 32.67
C ASP A 117 50.11 20.51 32.63
N LEU A 118 50.76 20.41 33.80
CA LEU A 118 52.20 20.23 33.93
C LEU A 118 52.54 18.95 34.70
N PRO A 119 53.62 18.24 34.33
CA PRO A 119 54.10 17.08 35.07
C PRO A 119 54.53 17.51 36.49
N GLY A 120 53.84 17.00 37.51
CA GLY A 120 54.10 17.30 38.93
C GLY A 120 52.87 17.80 39.71
N VAL A 121 51.85 18.30 39.01
CA VAL A 121 50.55 18.66 39.60
C VAL A 121 49.68 17.40 39.71
N GLN A 122 48.93 17.27 40.80
CA GLN A 122 48.04 16.13 41.03
C GLN A 122 46.67 16.37 40.38
N ALA A 123 46.12 15.34 39.74
CA ALA A 123 44.73 15.32 39.31
C ALA A 123 43.78 15.36 40.51
N ASP A 124 42.56 15.83 40.29
CA ASP A 124 41.57 16.02 41.35
C ASP A 124 40.13 15.85 40.84
N LEU A 125 39.18 15.66 41.76
CA LEU A 125 37.77 15.44 41.44
C LEU A 125 36.88 16.40 42.24
N LEU A 126 36.07 17.18 41.53
CA LEU A 126 35.10 18.07 42.14
C LEU A 126 33.70 17.49 42.02
N TYR A 127 32.87 17.80 43.01
CA TYR A 127 31.48 17.38 43.10
C TYR A 127 30.55 18.59 43.24
N LEU A 128 29.46 18.56 42.48
CA LEU A 128 28.39 19.54 42.51
C LEU A 128 27.05 18.84 42.59
N SER A 129 26.21 19.27 43.54
CA SER A 129 24.83 18.81 43.69
C SER A 129 23.86 19.73 42.96
N ARG A 130 22.74 19.20 42.47
CA ARG A 130 21.66 19.98 41.84
C ARG A 130 21.15 21.13 42.69
N LYS A 131 21.04 20.98 44.01
CA LYS A 131 20.51 22.04 44.90
C LYS A 131 21.55 23.07 45.36
N SER A 132 22.84 22.83 45.09
CA SER A 132 23.95 23.67 45.56
C SER A 132 24.66 24.33 44.39
N THR A 133 25.05 25.58 44.56
CA THR A 133 26.01 26.28 43.68
C THR A 133 27.45 26.20 44.22
N ARG A 134 27.62 25.72 45.46
CA ARG A 134 28.93 25.49 46.06
C ARG A 134 29.52 24.17 45.58
N VAL A 135 30.64 24.28 44.89
CA VAL A 135 31.47 23.16 44.44
C VAL A 135 32.28 22.63 45.63
N LYS A 136 32.37 21.30 45.76
CA LYS A 136 33.10 20.64 46.84
C LYS A 136 34.19 19.74 46.26
N GLN A 137 35.35 19.67 46.90
CA GLN A 137 36.50 18.87 46.48
C GLN A 137 36.49 17.49 47.16
N LEU A 138 36.74 16.43 46.40
CA LEU A 138 36.79 15.05 46.92
C LEU A 138 38.24 14.64 47.21
N SER A 139 38.65 14.85 48.46
CA SER A 139 40.04 14.72 48.89
C SER A 139 40.67 13.34 48.69
N LYS A 140 39.88 12.26 48.66
CA LYS A 140 40.40 10.89 48.51
C LYS A 140 40.85 10.57 47.07
N PHE A 141 40.47 11.39 46.09
CA PHE A 141 40.76 11.16 44.67
C PHE A 141 42.00 11.90 44.16
N LYS A 142 42.71 12.62 45.03
CA LYS A 142 43.93 13.35 44.65
C LYS A 142 44.98 12.42 44.05
N GLY A 143 45.51 12.80 42.89
CA GLY A 143 46.52 12.03 42.15
C GLY A 143 45.97 10.95 41.23
N HIS A 144 44.64 10.83 41.11
CA HIS A 144 43.96 9.94 40.18
C HIS A 144 43.04 10.75 39.26
N GLU A 145 43.38 10.83 37.98
CA GLU A 145 42.51 11.44 36.97
C GLU A 145 41.39 10.46 36.64
N ILE A 146 40.14 10.88 36.86
CA ILE A 146 38.95 10.09 36.54
C ILE A 146 38.59 10.31 35.06
N THR A 147 38.53 9.23 34.30
CA THR A 147 38.29 9.26 32.86
C THR A 147 36.91 8.71 32.48
N ALA A 148 36.31 7.88 33.34
CA ALA A 148 34.98 7.32 33.13
C ALA A 148 34.25 7.09 34.47
N VAL A 149 32.92 7.25 34.46
CA VAL A 149 32.05 7.09 35.64
C VAL A 149 30.86 6.22 35.27
N ALA A 150 30.64 5.15 36.01
CA ALA A 150 29.43 4.34 35.91
C ALA A 150 28.48 4.71 37.06
N TRP A 151 27.32 5.25 36.69
CA TRP A 151 26.26 5.62 37.62
C TRP A 151 25.36 4.43 37.94
N ASN A 152 24.79 4.42 39.15
CA ASN A 152 23.77 3.45 39.52
C ASN A 152 22.40 3.87 38.98
N PHE A 153 21.96 3.28 37.87
CA PHE A 153 20.63 3.54 37.30
C PHE A 153 19.45 3.14 38.21
N GLY A 154 19.70 2.32 39.24
CA GLY A 154 18.70 1.97 40.24
C GLY A 154 18.61 2.93 41.43
N ASN A 155 19.39 4.01 41.44
CA ASN A 155 19.36 5.00 42.51
C ASN A 155 18.26 6.04 42.29
N ASP A 156 17.34 6.16 43.25
CA ASP A 156 16.28 7.17 43.26
C ASP A 156 16.57 8.33 44.24
N ALA A 157 17.63 8.20 45.05
CA ALA A 157 17.95 9.17 46.07
C ALA A 157 18.58 10.44 45.47
N GLU A 158 18.13 11.62 45.89
CA GLU A 158 18.73 12.90 45.48
C GLU A 158 19.95 13.29 46.34
N ASN A 159 20.06 12.69 47.53
CA ASN A 159 21.09 13.01 48.51
C ASN A 159 22.31 12.10 48.41
N THR A 160 22.21 10.93 47.80
CA THR A 160 23.34 10.02 47.61
C THR A 160 23.40 9.55 46.17
N THR A 161 24.60 9.28 45.68
CA THR A 161 24.81 8.70 44.34
C THR A 161 24.50 7.21 44.28
N GLY A 162 24.34 6.56 45.43
CA GLY A 162 24.50 5.11 45.57
C GLY A 162 25.93 4.66 45.21
N PRO A 163 26.16 3.34 45.09
CA PRO A 163 27.44 2.79 44.68
C PRO A 163 27.73 3.17 43.22
N ILE A 164 28.85 3.84 42.97
CA ILE A 164 29.33 4.20 41.64
C ILE A 164 30.70 3.57 41.38
N LEU A 165 31.00 3.28 40.11
CA LEU A 165 32.34 2.88 39.69
C LEU A 165 33.05 4.02 38.96
N LEU A 166 34.32 4.21 39.30
CA LEU A 166 35.17 5.27 38.76
C LEU A 166 36.38 4.63 38.10
N GLY A 167 36.55 4.86 36.80
CA GLY A 167 37.70 4.46 36.03
C GLY A 167 38.75 5.57 35.97
N THR A 168 40.03 5.20 36.06
CA THR A 168 41.14 6.15 36.05
C THR A 168 42.00 6.07 34.80
N SER A 169 42.81 7.10 34.55
CA SER A 169 43.82 7.10 33.48
C SER A 169 44.94 6.06 33.66
N LYS A 170 45.06 5.46 34.85
CA LYS A 170 46.04 4.42 35.18
C LYS A 170 45.51 2.98 35.04
N GLY A 171 44.25 2.79 34.64
CA GLY A 171 43.64 1.46 34.52
C GLY A 171 43.02 0.91 35.80
N LEU A 172 42.97 1.71 36.87
CA LEU A 172 42.37 1.34 38.15
C LEU A 172 40.87 1.62 38.15
N ILE A 173 40.10 0.70 38.72
CA ILE A 173 38.66 0.84 38.99
C ILE A 173 38.45 1.00 40.49
N PHE A 174 37.77 2.08 40.87
CA PHE A 174 37.36 2.36 42.25
C PHE A 174 35.85 2.26 42.41
N GLU A 175 35.41 1.73 43.54
CA GLU A 175 34.02 1.80 44.00
C GLU A 175 33.91 2.84 45.11
N SER A 176 32.91 3.73 45.01
CA SER A 176 32.65 4.77 45.99
C SER A 176 31.16 5.11 46.05
N GLU A 177 30.75 5.77 47.13
CA GLU A 177 29.41 6.35 47.28
C GLU A 177 29.57 7.77 47.84
N VAL A 178 28.99 8.75 47.16
CA VAL A 178 29.04 10.17 47.55
C VAL A 178 27.68 10.54 48.11
N GLY A 179 27.66 11.04 49.35
CA GLY A 179 26.45 11.43 50.05
C GLY A 179 26.49 12.88 50.53
N LEU A 180 25.35 13.56 50.45
CA LEU A 180 25.08 14.85 51.07
C LEU A 180 24.49 14.58 52.46
N ASP A 181 25.34 14.29 53.44
CA ASP A 181 24.90 14.15 54.82
C ASP A 181 24.53 15.51 55.41
N ASN A 182 23.25 15.67 55.77
CA ASN A 182 22.78 16.82 56.57
C ASN A 182 22.71 16.52 58.08
N ASP A 183 22.88 15.26 58.53
CA ASP A 183 22.46 14.86 59.89
C ASP A 183 23.51 14.15 60.76
N ARG A 184 24.79 14.07 60.36
CA ARG A 184 25.86 13.51 61.23
C ARG A 184 26.98 14.51 61.46
N LEU A 185 26.97 15.13 62.64
CA LEU A 185 27.92 16.14 63.16
C LEU A 185 29.43 15.75 63.12
N PHE A 186 29.79 14.53 62.68
CA PHE A 186 31.15 13.99 62.79
C PHE A 186 31.74 13.41 61.49
N GLN A 187 31.09 13.54 60.33
CA GLN A 187 31.68 13.14 59.04
C GLN A 187 32.04 14.37 58.19
N THR A 188 33.35 14.66 58.11
CA THR A 188 33.90 15.80 57.36
C THR A 188 34.05 15.51 55.85
N SER A 189 33.96 14.24 55.43
CA SER A 189 34.17 13.81 54.05
C SER A 189 32.85 13.44 53.36
N LEU A 190 32.67 13.87 52.11
CA LEU A 190 31.48 13.56 51.29
C LEU A 190 31.48 12.10 50.81
N GLU A 191 32.66 11.48 50.75
CA GLU A 191 32.85 10.09 50.36
C GLU A 191 32.54 9.16 51.54
N GLN A 192 31.40 8.46 51.45
CA GLN A 192 31.01 7.47 52.46
C GLN A 192 32.05 6.34 52.54
N TYR A 193 32.52 5.88 51.38
CA TYR A 193 33.65 4.95 51.26
C TYR A 193 34.40 5.13 49.94
N TRP A 194 35.61 4.58 49.87
CA TRP A 194 36.44 4.58 48.67
C TRP A 194 37.31 3.31 48.67
N ARG A 195 37.16 2.47 47.65
CA ARG A 195 37.88 1.18 47.56
C ARG A 195 38.33 0.91 46.13
N GLN A 196 39.61 0.57 45.95
CA GLN A 196 40.09 0.00 44.70
C GLN A 196 39.54 -1.44 44.56
N VAL A 197 38.77 -1.69 43.51
CA VAL A 197 38.12 -2.99 43.29
C VAL A 197 38.81 -3.83 42.24
N PHE A 198 39.46 -3.21 41.25
CA PHE A 198 40.15 -3.94 40.18
C PHE A 198 41.23 -3.09 39.50
N ASP A 199 42.24 -3.74 38.92
CA ASP A 199 43.29 -3.13 38.10
C ASP A 199 43.34 -3.82 36.73
N VAL A 200 42.76 -3.16 35.74
CA VAL A 200 42.74 -3.62 34.33
C VAL A 200 44.11 -3.43 33.69
N GLY A 201 44.84 -2.39 34.10
CA GLY A 201 46.16 -2.05 33.58
C GLY A 201 47.26 -3.00 34.04
N LYS A 202 47.04 -3.80 35.09
CA LYS A 202 48.04 -4.69 35.71
C LYS A 202 49.35 -3.95 36.00
N GLY A 203 49.23 -2.73 36.54
CA GLY A 203 50.36 -1.83 36.80
C GLY A 203 50.90 -1.04 35.59
N THR A 204 50.30 -1.18 34.40
CA THR A 204 50.57 -0.32 33.24
C THR A 204 49.53 0.79 33.13
N ASN A 205 49.95 1.97 32.65
CA ASN A 205 49.07 3.13 32.52
C ASN A 205 48.16 2.99 31.28
N ILE A 206 47.10 2.18 31.39
CA ILE A 206 46.08 2.03 30.35
C ILE A 206 44.82 2.79 30.78
N PRO A 207 44.46 3.90 30.12
CA PRO A 207 43.32 4.70 30.53
C PRO A 207 42.00 3.96 30.26
N ILE A 208 41.09 4.00 31.23
CA ILE A 208 39.72 3.49 31.07
C ILE A 208 38.91 4.55 30.32
N THR A 209 38.37 4.21 29.16
CA THR A 209 37.67 5.13 28.26
C THR A 209 36.16 5.12 28.46
N GLY A 210 35.63 4.04 29.04
CA GLY A 210 34.22 3.85 29.33
C GLY A 210 34.04 2.79 30.41
N ILE A 211 33.08 3.00 31.30
CA ILE A 211 32.69 2.03 32.32
C ILE A 211 31.20 2.16 32.58
N GLU A 212 30.49 1.05 32.60
CA GLU A 212 29.06 1.02 32.89
C GLU A 212 28.67 -0.30 33.54
N PHE A 213 27.75 -0.26 34.51
CA PHE A 213 27.26 -1.46 35.17
C PHE A 213 25.74 -1.45 35.29
N HIS A 214 25.16 -2.65 35.25
CA HIS A 214 23.72 -2.84 35.31
C HIS A 214 23.36 -4.11 36.08
N ARG A 215 22.19 -4.08 36.72
CA ARG A 215 21.62 -5.23 37.44
C ARG A 215 20.66 -6.01 36.55
N PHE A 216 20.81 -7.33 36.50
CA PHE A 216 19.86 -8.21 35.83
C PHE A 216 18.46 -8.09 36.49
N PRO A 217 17.35 -8.12 35.74
CA PRO A 217 16.01 -7.96 36.29
C PRO A 217 15.71 -9.01 37.36
N ARG A 218 15.19 -8.57 38.52
CA ARG A 218 14.72 -9.44 39.61
C ARG A 218 15.78 -10.42 40.15
N THR A 219 17.07 -10.14 39.96
CA THR A 219 18.17 -10.95 40.51
C THR A 219 19.23 -10.07 41.16
N TYR A 220 20.15 -10.69 41.90
CA TYR A 220 21.37 -10.04 42.43
C TYR A 220 22.57 -10.19 41.50
N LYS A 221 22.32 -10.52 40.24
CA LYS A 221 23.35 -10.64 39.21
C LYS A 221 23.58 -9.27 38.57
N TYR A 222 24.84 -8.94 38.33
CA TYR A 222 25.27 -7.70 37.70
C TYR A 222 26.20 -8.00 36.55
N PHE A 223 26.20 -7.14 35.54
CA PHE A 223 27.24 -7.09 34.53
C PHE A 223 27.89 -5.72 34.51
N ILE A 224 29.20 -5.70 34.27
CA ILE A 224 30.01 -4.49 34.16
C ILE A 224 30.76 -4.59 32.83
N ILE A 225 30.68 -3.54 32.03
CA ILE A 225 31.41 -3.39 30.78
C ILE A 225 32.43 -2.29 30.98
N VAL A 226 33.69 -2.58 30.67
CA VAL A 226 34.80 -1.64 30.80
C VAL A 226 35.53 -1.59 29.47
N THR A 227 35.76 -0.41 28.92
CA THR A 227 36.55 -0.22 27.70
C THR A 227 37.84 0.52 28.00
N THR A 228 38.92 0.10 27.36
CA THR A 228 40.18 0.83 27.23
C THR A 228 40.27 1.42 25.82
N LEU A 229 41.47 1.80 25.37
CA LEU A 229 41.68 2.27 23.99
C LEU A 229 41.55 1.14 22.96
N ASP A 230 41.89 -0.08 23.36
CA ASP A 230 42.09 -1.25 22.51
C ASP A 230 41.31 -2.49 22.95
N ARG A 231 40.74 -2.50 24.16
CA ARG A 231 40.06 -3.67 24.73
C ARG A 231 38.71 -3.34 25.33
N LEU A 232 37.77 -4.27 25.21
CA LEU A 232 36.48 -4.27 25.87
C LEU A 232 36.42 -5.48 26.81
N TYR A 233 36.32 -5.21 28.11
CA TYR A 233 36.23 -6.19 29.17
C TYR A 233 34.79 -6.37 29.62
N GLN A 234 34.45 -7.60 29.99
CA GLN A 234 33.15 -7.95 30.54
C GLN A 234 33.31 -8.69 31.85
N PHE A 235 32.69 -8.16 32.90
CA PHE A 235 32.63 -8.78 34.22
C PHE A 235 31.19 -9.11 34.57
N ILE A 236 30.92 -10.34 34.97
CA ILE A 236 29.60 -10.82 35.34
C ILE A 236 29.72 -11.50 36.71
N GLY A 237 28.89 -11.10 37.66
CA GLY A 237 28.92 -11.65 39.01
C GLY A 237 27.61 -11.50 39.74
N GLU A 238 27.55 -12.10 40.92
CA GLU A 238 26.38 -12.06 41.80
C GLU A 238 26.81 -11.52 43.15
N THR A 239 25.96 -10.70 43.76
CA THR A 239 26.18 -10.11 45.09
C THR A 239 25.32 -10.81 46.13
N SER A 240 25.84 -10.98 47.34
CA SER A 240 25.15 -11.72 48.41
C SER A 240 23.98 -10.94 49.05
N SER A 241 24.11 -9.61 49.15
CA SER A 241 23.10 -8.69 49.71
C SER A 241 23.25 -7.30 49.09
N ASN A 242 22.17 -6.49 49.08
CA ASN A 242 22.17 -5.12 48.55
C ASN A 242 22.69 -4.08 49.58
N GLU A 243 22.87 -4.48 50.84
CA GLU A 243 23.29 -3.62 51.95
C GLU A 243 24.79 -3.66 52.23
N GLU A 244 25.49 -4.74 51.87
CA GLU A 244 26.94 -4.82 52.04
C GLU A 244 27.63 -3.82 51.11
N ARG A 245 28.45 -2.95 51.70
CA ARG A 245 29.35 -2.03 51.00
C ARG A 245 30.79 -2.49 51.28
N PRO A 246 31.68 -2.56 50.28
CA PRO A 246 31.47 -2.28 48.85
C PRO A 246 30.68 -3.40 48.16
N LEU A 247 29.66 -3.02 47.37
CA LEU A 247 28.70 -3.93 46.74
C LEU A 247 29.32 -4.67 45.55
N LEU A 248 29.99 -3.92 44.67
CA LEU A 248 30.45 -4.41 43.37
C LEU A 248 31.80 -5.12 43.46
N GLN A 249 32.54 -4.92 44.54
CA GLN A 249 33.79 -5.65 44.81
C GLN A 249 33.62 -7.18 44.76
N GLN A 250 32.47 -7.72 45.19
CA GLN A 250 32.21 -9.17 45.17
C GLN A 250 32.26 -9.75 43.74
N ILE A 251 31.92 -8.94 42.73
CA ILE A 251 31.95 -9.34 41.31
C ILE A 251 33.40 -9.49 40.85
N PHE A 252 34.25 -8.49 41.14
CA PHE A 252 35.64 -8.48 40.73
C PHE A 252 36.49 -9.55 41.42
N ASN A 253 36.14 -9.92 42.67
CA ASN A 253 36.85 -11.00 43.39
C ASN A 253 36.87 -12.33 42.63
N LYS A 254 35.85 -12.62 41.80
CA LYS A 254 35.80 -13.83 40.96
C LYS A 254 36.87 -13.84 39.87
N TYR A 255 37.29 -12.65 39.41
CA TYR A 255 38.26 -12.45 38.34
C TYR A 255 39.69 -12.26 38.84
N ILE A 256 39.91 -12.36 40.16
CA ILE A 256 41.26 -12.46 40.71
C ILE A 256 41.85 -13.86 40.44
N THR A 257 41.03 -14.90 40.50
CA THR A 257 41.43 -16.30 40.30
C THR A 257 41.18 -16.79 38.88
N LYS A 258 40.16 -16.27 38.19
CA LYS A 258 39.83 -16.59 36.80
C LYS A 258 40.35 -15.52 35.84
N PRO A 259 40.96 -15.89 34.69
CA PRO A 259 41.36 -14.90 33.69
C PRO A 259 40.16 -14.11 33.14
N GLU A 260 40.39 -12.82 32.90
CA GLU A 260 39.42 -11.87 32.38
C GLU A 260 39.05 -12.19 30.93
N THR A 261 37.77 -12.08 30.59
CA THR A 261 37.29 -12.15 29.21
C THR A 261 37.28 -10.74 28.60
N TYR A 262 38.06 -10.54 27.55
CA TYR A 262 38.10 -9.29 26.81
C TYR A 262 38.09 -9.51 25.29
N LEU A 263 37.53 -8.53 24.58
CA LEU A 263 37.64 -8.38 23.13
C LEU A 263 38.73 -7.34 22.84
N GLU A 264 39.68 -7.67 21.97
CA GLU A 264 40.76 -6.77 21.58
C GLU A 264 40.55 -6.27 20.14
N ILE A 265 40.49 -4.95 19.98
CA ILE A 265 40.49 -4.24 18.71
C ILE A 265 41.59 -3.20 18.78
N VAL A 266 42.74 -3.52 18.17
CA VAL A 266 43.91 -2.64 18.17
C VAL A 266 43.51 -1.26 17.66
N SER A 267 43.86 -0.20 18.39
CA SER A 267 43.51 1.16 18.00
C SER A 267 44.77 2.02 17.92
N THR A 268 44.85 2.85 16.87
CA THR A 268 45.87 3.91 16.76
C THR A 268 45.37 5.23 17.38
N LEU A 269 44.09 5.31 17.75
CA LEU A 269 43.48 6.50 18.32
C LEU A 269 43.87 6.67 19.79
N LYS A 270 44.06 7.93 20.19
CA LYS A 270 44.29 8.31 21.60
C LYS A 270 43.01 8.40 22.43
N TYR A 271 41.86 8.16 21.80
CA TYR A 271 40.55 8.26 22.42
C TYR A 271 39.68 7.09 21.99
N SER A 272 38.69 6.78 22.81
CA SER A 272 37.64 5.82 22.52
C SER A 272 36.38 6.24 23.28
N ARG A 273 35.20 5.88 22.76
CA ARG A 273 33.91 6.25 23.34
C ARG A 273 33.01 5.02 23.39
N LEU A 274 32.43 4.79 24.56
CA LEU A 274 31.41 3.77 24.79
C LEU A 274 30.05 4.47 24.95
N GLN A 275 29.03 3.96 24.28
CA GLN A 275 27.67 4.47 24.35
C GLN A 275 26.67 3.31 24.38
N PHE A 276 25.56 3.53 25.07
CA PHE A 276 24.47 2.57 25.20
C PHE A 276 23.15 3.15 24.74
N PHE A 277 22.26 2.30 24.24
CA PHE A 277 20.90 2.65 23.91
C PHE A 277 19.92 2.07 24.92
N TYR A 278 19.10 2.96 25.47
CA TYR A 278 18.05 2.66 26.43
C TYR A 278 16.68 2.77 25.75
N PRO A 279 15.92 1.67 25.61
CA PRO A 279 14.59 1.70 25.02
C PRO A 279 13.58 2.41 25.95
N SER A 280 13.80 2.33 27.26
CA SER A 280 13.02 3.04 28.27
C SER A 280 13.95 3.77 29.25
N PRO A 281 13.55 4.95 29.75
CA PRO A 281 14.31 5.64 30.78
C PRO A 281 14.44 4.73 32.02
N ARG A 282 15.65 4.59 32.55
CA ARG A 282 16.00 3.70 33.69
C ARG A 282 15.81 2.19 33.41
N GLY A 283 15.57 1.81 32.15
CA GLY A 283 15.55 0.42 31.73
C GLY A 283 16.95 -0.15 31.57
N LEU A 284 17.02 -1.43 31.21
CA LEU A 284 18.28 -2.04 30.77
C LEU A 284 18.64 -1.56 29.37
N PRO A 285 19.92 -1.39 29.08
CA PRO A 285 20.35 -1.06 27.73
C PRO A 285 20.06 -2.24 26.79
N LYS A 286 19.56 -1.95 25.58
CA LYS A 286 19.23 -2.94 24.55
C LYS A 286 20.43 -3.22 23.63
N SER A 287 21.23 -2.18 23.37
CA SER A 287 22.41 -2.25 22.51
C SER A 287 23.50 -1.32 23.02
N LEU A 288 24.72 -1.63 22.60
CA LEU A 288 25.92 -0.85 22.88
C LEU A 288 26.69 -0.58 21.60
N VAL A 289 27.41 0.53 21.62
CA VAL A 289 28.36 0.91 20.58
C VAL A 289 29.67 1.33 21.22
N TRP A 290 30.76 0.84 20.68
CA TRP A 290 32.12 1.18 21.08
C TRP A 290 32.91 1.69 19.87
N LEU A 291 33.38 2.94 19.96
CA LEU A 291 34.22 3.56 18.95
C LEU A 291 35.67 3.10 19.12
N SER A 292 36.17 2.37 18.13
CA SER A 292 37.55 1.87 18.04
C SER A 292 38.29 2.51 16.87
N GLY A 293 39.62 2.31 16.77
CA GLY A 293 40.42 2.91 15.68
C GLY A 293 40.10 2.42 14.27
N TYR A 294 39.59 1.20 14.12
CA TYR A 294 39.26 0.61 12.80
C TYR A 294 37.78 0.69 12.44
N GLY A 295 36.93 1.14 13.36
CA GLY A 295 35.50 1.22 13.12
C GLY A 295 34.67 1.24 14.39
N ILE A 296 33.38 1.02 14.21
CA ILE A 296 32.34 1.08 15.23
C ILE A 296 31.97 -0.36 15.59
N TYR A 297 32.30 -0.78 16.80
CA TYR A 297 31.84 -2.05 17.33
C TYR A 297 30.41 -1.89 17.86
N PHE A 298 29.48 -2.70 17.35
CA PHE A 298 28.08 -2.75 17.76
C PHE A 298 27.77 -4.12 18.39
N GLY A 299 26.96 -4.14 19.44
CA GLY A 299 26.48 -5.38 20.05
C GLY A 299 25.14 -5.20 20.75
N ASN A 300 24.34 -6.27 20.74
CA ASN A 300 23.07 -6.33 21.47
C ASN A 300 23.30 -6.89 22.87
N ILE A 301 22.63 -6.32 23.87
CA ILE A 301 22.73 -6.77 25.25
C ILE A 301 21.61 -7.78 25.50
N ASP A 302 21.97 -9.04 25.59
CA ASP A 302 21.05 -10.13 25.90
C ASP A 302 21.19 -10.57 27.36
N VAL A 303 20.18 -10.18 28.13
CA VAL A 303 20.08 -10.48 29.56
C VAL A 303 19.31 -11.79 29.81
N SER A 304 18.72 -12.39 28.76
CA SER A 304 17.96 -13.65 28.85
C SER A 304 18.84 -14.90 28.95
N GLY A 305 20.15 -14.75 28.77
CA GLY A 305 21.13 -15.83 28.87
C GLY A 305 21.31 -16.66 27.60
N LYS A 306 20.74 -16.25 26.45
CA LYS A 306 20.92 -16.96 25.17
C LYS A 306 22.31 -16.72 24.57
N ALA A 307 22.94 -15.58 24.90
CA ALA A 307 24.32 -15.27 24.50
C ALA A 307 25.38 -16.22 25.12
N GLY A 308 25.06 -16.85 26.25
CA GLY A 308 25.94 -17.74 27.01
C GLY A 308 26.05 -17.33 28.49
N PRO A 309 26.63 -18.18 29.35
CA PRO A 309 26.75 -17.90 30.77
C PRO A 309 27.80 -16.82 31.11
N GLU A 310 28.78 -16.63 30.22
CA GLU A 310 29.95 -15.75 30.44
C GLU A 310 29.95 -14.49 29.58
N THR A 311 28.96 -14.31 28.71
CA THR A 311 28.79 -13.10 27.90
C THR A 311 27.36 -12.59 27.93
N VAL A 312 27.21 -11.27 27.96
CA VAL A 312 25.92 -10.56 27.81
C VAL A 312 25.80 -9.94 26.42
N ILE A 313 26.88 -9.92 25.62
CA ILE A 313 26.89 -9.25 24.31
C ILE A 313 26.64 -10.28 23.20
N ALA A 314 25.48 -10.18 22.56
CA ALA A 314 25.05 -10.95 21.39
C ALA A 314 25.11 -10.11 20.10
N ASN A 315 25.01 -10.78 18.94
CA ASN A 315 24.91 -10.14 17.61
C ASN A 315 26.00 -9.07 17.36
N GLN A 316 27.24 -9.43 17.67
CA GLN A 316 28.39 -8.53 17.60
C GLN A 316 28.74 -8.23 16.14
N GLN A 317 28.96 -6.96 15.81
CA GLN A 317 29.35 -6.52 14.47
C GLN A 317 30.39 -5.40 14.55
N LEU A 318 31.34 -5.40 13.63
CA LEU A 318 32.28 -4.29 13.43
C LEU A 318 31.91 -3.57 12.14
N ILE A 319 31.48 -2.31 12.26
CA ILE A 319 31.05 -1.47 11.15
C ILE A 319 32.22 -0.53 10.79
N PRO A 320 32.75 -0.58 9.56
CA PRO A 320 33.80 0.34 9.13
C PRO A 320 33.27 1.78 9.05
N PHE A 321 34.14 2.77 9.16
CA PHE A 321 33.72 4.17 9.00
C PHE A 321 33.22 4.44 7.58
N PRO A 322 32.17 5.26 7.43
CA PRO A 322 31.65 5.61 6.12
C PRO A 322 32.73 6.36 5.33
N GLN A 323 32.94 5.98 4.07
CA GLN A 323 33.88 6.68 3.19
C GLN A 323 33.35 8.09 2.88
N PRO A 324 34.22 9.09 2.73
CA PRO A 324 33.82 10.41 2.24
C PRO A 324 33.29 10.27 0.80
N SER A 325 32.12 10.86 0.53
CA SER A 325 31.47 10.87 -0.79
C SER A 325 32.31 11.60 -1.85
N ASP A 326 33.20 12.49 -1.39
CA ASP A 326 34.13 13.24 -2.22
C ASP A 326 35.55 12.69 -1.98
N LEU A 327 36.05 11.86 -2.91
CA LEU A 327 37.44 11.81 -3.40
C LEU A 327 37.85 10.40 -3.88
N ASN A 328 38.46 10.38 -5.07
CA ASN A 328 39.24 9.28 -5.60
C ASN A 328 40.38 8.91 -4.63
N PHE A 329 40.54 7.61 -4.37
CA PHE A 329 41.73 6.92 -3.85
C PHE A 329 42.80 7.75 -3.11
N SER A 330 43.06 7.37 -1.84
CA SER A 330 44.35 7.49 -1.10
C SER A 330 44.50 8.46 0.09
N GLU A 331 43.41 8.91 0.73
CA GLU A 331 43.53 9.43 2.12
C GLU A 331 42.89 8.46 3.11
N ALA A 332 43.61 8.21 4.22
CA ALA A 332 43.15 7.32 5.28
C ALA A 332 41.79 7.82 5.82
N THR A 333 40.82 6.90 5.92
CA THR A 333 39.52 7.17 6.55
C THR A 333 39.71 7.87 7.89
N VAL A 334 39.31 9.15 7.98
CA VAL A 334 39.40 9.92 9.22
C VAL A 334 38.44 9.32 10.23
N ALA A 335 38.91 9.05 11.44
CA ALA A 335 38.05 8.55 12.52
C ALA A 335 37.19 9.68 13.11
N PRO A 336 35.93 9.41 13.47
CA PRO A 336 35.07 10.39 14.12
C PRO A 336 35.55 10.71 15.54
N LEU A 337 35.34 11.94 15.99
CA LEU A 337 35.69 12.41 17.34
C LEU A 337 34.82 11.77 18.43
N SER A 338 33.54 11.53 18.10
CA SER A 338 32.55 11.01 19.03
C SER A 338 31.41 10.32 18.29
N ILE A 339 30.64 9.52 19.03
CA ILE A 339 29.54 8.70 18.51
C ILE A 339 28.36 8.76 19.46
N ILE A 340 27.14 8.71 18.93
CA ILE A 340 25.90 8.50 19.68
C ILE A 340 25.08 7.41 19.02
N LEU A 341 24.42 6.62 19.87
CA LEU A 341 23.51 5.56 19.47
C LEU A 341 22.05 5.97 19.68
N THR A 342 21.24 5.90 18.62
CA THR A 342 19.77 5.93 18.68
C THR A 342 19.23 4.50 18.58
N GLU A 343 17.93 4.30 18.33
CA GLU A 343 17.40 2.94 18.33
C GLU A 343 17.93 2.10 17.16
N PHE A 344 18.02 2.72 15.98
CA PHE A 344 18.39 2.06 14.72
C PHE A 344 19.59 2.72 14.03
N HIS A 345 20.01 3.89 14.48
CA HIS A 345 21.07 4.68 13.83
C HIS A 345 22.20 5.05 14.79
N ALA A 346 23.35 5.36 14.23
CA ALA A 346 24.47 5.94 14.94
C ALA A 346 24.86 7.29 14.30
N LEU A 347 25.01 8.32 15.12
CA LEU A 347 25.49 9.64 14.69
C LEU A 347 26.99 9.74 14.99
N LEU A 348 27.77 10.04 13.96
CA LEU A 348 29.22 10.18 13.96
C LEU A 348 29.57 11.65 13.83
N LEU A 349 30.28 12.17 14.82
CA LEU A 349 30.74 13.56 14.83
C LEU A 349 32.15 13.65 14.27
N TYR A 350 32.33 14.49 13.25
CA TYR A 350 33.62 14.92 12.75
C TYR A 350 33.85 16.40 13.10
N VAL A 351 35.03 16.92 12.79
CA VAL A 351 35.43 18.30 13.12
C VAL A 351 34.52 19.33 12.42
N ASP A 352 34.05 18.98 11.23
CA ASP A 352 33.40 19.82 10.23
C ASP A 352 32.01 19.32 9.82
N HIS A 353 31.62 18.08 10.16
CA HIS A 353 30.33 17.53 9.77
C HIS A 353 29.82 16.45 10.74
N VAL A 354 28.54 16.10 10.62
CA VAL A 354 27.90 14.99 11.35
C VAL A 354 27.29 14.01 10.35
N LYS A 355 27.64 12.73 10.45
CA LYS A 355 27.09 11.65 9.62
C LYS A 355 26.17 10.75 10.44
N GLY A 356 25.02 10.39 9.91
CA GLY A 356 24.14 9.38 10.48
C GLY A 356 24.17 8.11 9.65
N ILE A 357 24.52 6.99 10.27
CA ILE A 357 24.51 5.67 9.64
C ILE A 357 23.39 4.82 10.22
N CYS A 358 22.75 4.00 9.39
CA CYS A 358 21.85 2.96 9.86
C CYS A 358 22.65 1.74 10.29
N ILE A 359 22.38 1.21 11.48
CA ILE A 359 23.13 0.08 12.05
C ILE A 359 22.74 -1.23 11.38
N LEU A 360 21.50 -1.31 10.88
CA LEU A 360 20.94 -2.52 10.30
C LEU A 360 21.49 -2.80 8.89
N ASN A 361 21.59 -1.78 8.02
CA ASN A 361 22.06 -1.92 6.64
C ASN A 361 23.39 -1.22 6.34
N ARG A 362 23.95 -0.46 7.30
CA ARG A 362 25.25 0.25 7.20
C ARG A 362 25.28 1.39 6.19
N GLU A 363 24.12 1.86 5.74
CA GLU A 363 24.03 2.96 4.79
C GLU A 363 24.09 4.33 5.48
N LEU A 364 24.66 5.31 4.78
CA LEU A 364 24.66 6.71 5.18
C LEU A 364 23.29 7.31 4.87
N ILE A 365 22.52 7.66 5.91
CA ILE A 365 21.16 8.20 5.76
C ILE A 365 21.09 9.71 5.99
N PHE A 366 22.11 10.29 6.62
CA PHE A 366 22.11 11.68 7.05
C PHE A 366 23.52 12.24 7.00
N GLU A 367 23.67 13.44 6.46
CA GLU A 367 24.91 14.20 6.48
C GLU A 367 24.59 15.67 6.70
N ASP A 368 25.20 16.27 7.72
CA ASP A 368 25.05 17.66 8.07
C ASP A 368 26.42 18.32 8.13
N ILE A 369 26.68 19.18 7.16
CA ILE A 369 27.93 19.93 7.04
C ILE A 369 27.83 21.16 7.95
N HIS A 370 28.84 21.34 8.80
CA HIS A 370 28.92 22.46 9.72
C HIS A 370 29.78 23.59 9.13
N ASN A 371 29.21 24.78 9.07
CA ASN A 371 29.92 25.97 8.62
C ASN A 371 30.90 26.47 9.70
N GLU A 372 32.16 26.69 9.32
CA GLU A 372 33.27 27.12 10.21
C GLU A 372 33.00 28.43 10.99
N THR A 373 31.95 29.17 10.64
CA THR A 373 31.50 30.40 11.32
C THR A 373 31.37 30.29 12.84
N TYR A 374 31.09 29.10 13.39
CA TYR A 374 30.90 28.88 14.83
C TYR A 374 32.05 28.08 15.48
N GLY A 375 33.20 27.99 14.79
CA GLY A 375 34.35 27.19 15.21
C GLY A 375 34.17 25.71 14.90
N LYS A 376 35.13 24.90 15.36
CA LYS A 376 35.13 23.44 15.14
C LYS A 376 34.10 22.75 16.03
N LEU A 377 33.51 21.66 15.54
CA LEU A 377 32.68 20.78 16.36
C LEU A 377 33.57 20.03 17.36
N ILE A 378 33.15 20.01 18.62
CA ILE A 378 33.94 19.45 19.72
C ILE A 378 33.40 18.09 20.11
N ASN A 379 32.12 18.02 20.48
CA ASN A 379 31.50 16.78 20.93
C ASN A 379 29.98 16.78 20.71
N ILE A 380 29.41 15.59 20.80
CA ILE A 380 27.98 15.31 20.71
C ILE A 380 27.61 14.46 21.93
N THR A 381 26.49 14.77 22.58
CA THR A 381 25.97 14.04 23.74
C THR A 381 24.48 13.76 23.62
N LYS A 382 23.99 12.75 24.36
CA LYS A 382 22.60 12.31 24.38
C LYS A 382 22.08 12.35 25.81
N ASP A 383 20.86 12.86 25.98
CA ASP A 383 20.13 12.75 27.24
C ASP A 383 19.73 11.28 27.48
N SER A 384 20.26 10.68 28.55
CA SER A 384 19.98 9.30 28.94
C SER A 384 18.50 9.05 29.28
N ALA A 385 17.77 10.07 29.73
CA ALA A 385 16.37 9.94 30.14
C ALA A 385 15.40 10.23 28.98
N LYS A 386 15.60 11.34 28.25
CA LYS A 386 14.69 11.76 27.17
C LYS A 386 15.13 11.36 25.76
N GLY A 387 16.37 10.93 25.58
CA GLY A 387 16.92 10.61 24.28
C GLY A 387 17.18 11.82 23.37
N THR A 388 17.11 13.05 23.87
CA THR A 388 17.43 14.25 23.07
C THR A 388 18.93 14.33 22.80
N ILE A 389 19.29 14.72 21.58
CA ILE A 389 20.69 14.73 21.12
C ILE A 389 21.15 16.18 20.98
N TRP A 390 22.35 16.46 21.48
CA TRP A 390 22.95 17.80 21.51
C TRP A 390 24.39 17.74 20.98
N ALA A 391 24.73 18.57 20.01
CA ALA A 391 26.11 18.80 19.59
C ALA A 391 26.53 20.21 19.95
N PHE A 392 27.83 20.45 20.12
CA PHE A 392 28.33 21.81 20.29
C PHE A 392 29.65 22.01 19.55
N SER A 393 29.80 23.23 19.06
CA SER A 393 31.06 23.78 18.59
C SER A 393 31.65 24.70 19.66
N GLU A 394 32.82 25.27 19.39
CA GLU A 394 33.46 26.25 20.28
C GLU A 394 32.52 27.42 20.66
N LYS A 395 31.63 27.84 19.76
CA LYS A 395 30.80 29.05 19.95
C LYS A 395 29.30 28.84 19.80
N ALA A 396 28.82 27.62 19.56
CA ALA A 396 27.40 27.35 19.35
C ALA A 396 26.97 25.98 19.86
N VAL A 397 25.69 25.87 20.23
CA VAL A 397 25.05 24.62 20.63
C VAL A 397 23.93 24.28 19.65
N PHE A 398 23.86 23.01 19.25
CA PHE A 398 22.90 22.46 18.30
C PHE A 398 22.11 21.33 18.94
N LYS A 399 20.80 21.30 18.70
CA LYS A 399 19.91 20.24 19.13
C LYS A 399 19.46 19.45 17.90
N TYR A 400 19.69 18.14 17.91
CA TYR A 400 19.17 17.23 16.89
C TYR A 400 17.83 16.67 17.34
N LYS A 401 16.80 16.88 16.53
CA LYS A 401 15.47 16.30 16.70
C LYS A 401 15.37 15.06 15.82
N VAL A 402 15.01 13.94 16.46
CA VAL A 402 14.74 12.66 15.80
C VAL A 402 13.25 12.56 15.51
N ALA A 403 12.86 12.33 14.27
CA ALA A 403 11.47 12.22 13.83
C ALA A 403 11.22 10.90 13.10
N LYS A 404 10.25 10.10 13.57
CA LYS A 404 9.84 8.81 12.97
C LYS A 404 11.04 7.93 12.54
N GLU A 405 11.94 7.64 13.49
CA GLU A 405 13.17 6.87 13.22
C GLU A 405 12.90 5.50 12.58
N ASP A 406 11.75 4.91 12.88
CA ASP A 406 11.32 3.59 12.44
C ASP A 406 10.62 3.57 11.07
N ARG A 407 10.48 4.71 10.39
CA ARG A 407 9.74 4.86 9.12
C ARG A 407 10.17 3.88 8.03
N ASN A 408 11.48 3.68 7.86
CA ASN A 408 12.07 2.85 6.80
C ASN A 408 12.61 1.52 7.34
N VAL A 409 12.50 1.29 8.65
CA VAL A 409 13.10 0.12 9.31
C VAL A 409 12.47 -1.20 8.83
N TRP A 410 11.17 -1.18 8.50
CA TRP A 410 10.51 -2.36 7.94
C TRP A 410 11.08 -2.78 6.56
N GLN A 411 11.53 -1.83 5.73
CA GLN A 411 12.17 -2.11 4.44
C GLN A 411 13.50 -2.82 4.65
N VAL A 412 14.30 -2.30 5.59
CA VAL A 412 15.59 -2.90 5.94
C VAL A 412 15.41 -4.32 6.50
N TYR A 413 14.40 -4.56 7.33
CA TYR A 413 14.10 -5.92 7.80
C TYR A 413 13.65 -6.86 6.68
N VAL A 414 12.93 -6.36 5.67
CA VAL A 414 12.58 -7.14 4.48
C VAL A 414 13.83 -7.54 3.68
N GLU A 415 14.74 -6.59 3.46
CA GLU A 415 16.01 -6.85 2.76
C GLU A 415 16.88 -7.87 3.51
N ASN A 416 16.88 -7.79 4.85
CA ASN A 416 17.58 -8.75 5.70
C ASN A 416 16.86 -10.12 5.81
N GLY A 417 15.67 -10.27 5.23
CA GLY A 417 14.86 -11.50 5.28
C GLY A 417 14.14 -11.76 6.62
N GLU A 418 14.11 -10.79 7.52
CA GLU A 418 13.46 -10.87 8.84
C GLU A 418 12.01 -10.37 8.78
N PHE A 419 11.16 -11.08 8.03
CA PHE A 419 9.79 -10.65 7.73
C PHE A 419 8.88 -10.49 8.95
N GLU A 420 9.06 -11.28 10.01
CA GLU A 420 8.22 -11.15 11.22
C GLU A 420 8.50 -9.84 11.97
N LEU A 421 9.75 -9.40 12.01
CA LEU A 421 10.10 -8.09 12.56
C LEU A 421 9.60 -6.98 11.63
N ALA A 422 9.76 -7.13 10.31
CA ALA A 422 9.21 -6.17 9.36
C ALA A 422 7.70 -5.94 9.55
N LYS A 423 6.91 -7.01 9.77
CA LYS A 423 5.47 -6.92 10.04
C LYS A 423 5.17 -6.14 11.33
N GLN A 424 5.96 -6.33 12.39
CA GLN A 424 5.79 -5.58 13.64
C GLN A 424 6.04 -4.08 13.44
N TYR A 425 7.04 -3.71 12.64
CA TYR A 425 7.37 -2.31 12.35
C TYR A 425 6.46 -1.65 11.29
N CYS A 426 5.54 -2.39 10.66
CA CYS A 426 4.57 -1.81 9.73
C CYS A 426 3.46 -1.00 10.41
N LYS A 427 3.30 -1.07 11.75
CA LYS A 427 2.33 -0.30 12.56
C LYS A 427 0.91 -0.21 11.93
N ASP A 428 0.42 -1.34 11.43
CA ASP A 428 -0.89 -1.47 10.77
C ASP A 428 -1.10 -0.61 9.51
N ASN A 429 -0.04 -0.11 8.88
CA ASN A 429 -0.16 0.48 7.54
C ASN A 429 -0.38 -0.65 6.52
N PRO A 430 -1.57 -0.75 5.90
CA PRO A 430 -1.88 -1.84 4.98
C PRO A 430 -0.95 -1.83 3.76
N ALA A 431 -0.43 -0.68 3.35
CA ALA A 431 0.46 -0.56 2.20
C ALA A 431 1.84 -1.16 2.45
N HIS A 432 2.44 -0.87 3.61
CA HIS A 432 3.73 -1.46 3.98
C HIS A 432 3.58 -2.96 4.22
N MET A 433 2.49 -3.36 4.90
CA MET A 433 2.19 -4.77 5.14
C MET A 433 2.06 -5.56 3.84
N ASP A 434 1.40 -4.98 2.83
CA ASP A 434 1.28 -5.58 1.50
C ASP A 434 2.64 -5.81 0.83
N GLN A 435 3.51 -4.81 0.85
CA GLN A 435 4.86 -4.90 0.28
C GLN A 435 5.72 -5.96 1.00
N VAL A 436 5.61 -6.06 2.33
CA VAL A 436 6.28 -7.10 3.12
C VAL A 436 5.78 -8.49 2.72
N LEU A 437 4.46 -8.66 2.56
CA LEU A 437 3.86 -9.94 2.16
C LEU A 437 4.27 -10.36 0.75
N ILE A 438 4.30 -9.42 -0.21
CA ILE A 438 4.76 -9.67 -1.58
C ILE A 438 6.22 -10.12 -1.57
N LYS A 439 7.11 -9.40 -0.88
CA LYS A 439 8.53 -9.78 -0.78
C LYS A 439 8.74 -11.11 -0.06
N GLN A 440 7.94 -11.39 0.97
CA GLN A 440 7.97 -12.70 1.64
C GLN A 440 7.54 -13.83 0.68
N ALA A 441 6.50 -13.59 -0.12
CA ALA A 441 6.01 -14.54 -1.11
C ALA A 441 7.02 -14.77 -2.24
N GLU A 442 7.68 -13.72 -2.74
CA GLU A 442 8.76 -13.78 -3.73
C GLU A 442 9.93 -14.62 -3.22
N MET A 443 10.39 -14.39 -1.98
CA MET A 443 11.45 -15.21 -1.39
C MET A 443 11.09 -16.70 -1.33
N TYR A 444 9.86 -17.05 -0.92
CA TYR A 444 9.44 -18.45 -0.92
C TYR A 444 9.31 -19.03 -2.34
N PHE A 445 8.93 -18.20 -3.31
CA PHE A 445 8.86 -18.59 -4.71
C PHE A 445 10.25 -18.93 -5.27
N GLU A 446 11.25 -18.08 -5.01
CA GLU A 446 12.65 -18.30 -5.40
C GLU A 446 13.26 -19.56 -4.74
N ARG A 447 12.86 -19.85 -3.49
CA ARG A 447 13.25 -21.07 -2.76
C ARG A 447 12.50 -22.33 -3.23
N LYS A 448 11.61 -22.23 -4.22
CA LYS A 448 10.74 -23.31 -4.73
C LYS A 448 9.72 -23.84 -3.71
N GLU A 449 9.44 -23.08 -2.65
CA GLU A 449 8.40 -23.39 -1.67
C GLU A 449 7.05 -22.79 -2.11
N TYR A 450 6.56 -23.24 -3.26
CA TYR A 450 5.44 -22.60 -3.97
C TYR A 450 4.13 -22.56 -3.18
N GLN A 451 3.82 -23.59 -2.38
CA GLN A 451 2.61 -23.62 -1.55
C GLN A 451 2.61 -22.52 -0.48
N LYS A 452 3.75 -22.27 0.18
CA LYS A 452 3.85 -21.18 1.17
C LYS A 452 3.80 -19.82 0.48
N SER A 453 4.47 -19.68 -0.66
CA SER A 453 4.41 -18.49 -1.49
C SER A 453 2.96 -18.14 -1.87
N ALA A 454 2.18 -19.12 -2.33
CA ALA A 454 0.76 -18.97 -2.66
C ALA A 454 -0.09 -18.45 -1.49
N LEU A 455 0.14 -18.94 -0.26
CA LEU A 455 -0.57 -18.46 0.93
C LEU A 455 -0.28 -16.98 1.24
N HIS A 456 0.96 -16.53 1.01
CA HIS A 456 1.35 -15.14 1.24
C HIS A 456 0.84 -14.23 0.13
N TYR A 457 0.93 -14.64 -1.15
CA TYR A 457 0.35 -13.89 -2.27
C TYR A 457 -1.17 -13.76 -2.17
N ALA A 458 -1.87 -14.78 -1.66
CA ALA A 458 -3.32 -14.73 -1.48
C ALA A 458 -3.76 -13.64 -0.49
N LYS A 459 -2.93 -13.38 0.54
CA LYS A 459 -3.18 -12.36 1.56
C LYS A 459 -2.79 -10.94 1.11
N SER A 460 -1.97 -10.79 0.08
CA SER A 460 -1.61 -9.50 -0.50
C SER A 460 -2.65 -8.98 -1.51
N HIS A 461 -2.55 -7.70 -1.85
CA HIS A 461 -3.31 -6.95 -2.84
C HIS A 461 -2.66 -6.94 -4.23
N CYS A 462 -1.68 -7.82 -4.46
CA CYS A 462 -1.07 -8.04 -5.77
C CYS A 462 -2.11 -8.37 -6.86
N SER A 463 -1.78 -8.03 -8.10
CA SER A 463 -2.60 -8.32 -9.28
C SER A 463 -2.85 -9.83 -9.38
N PHE A 464 -4.11 -10.19 -9.60
CA PHE A 464 -4.53 -11.58 -9.69
C PHE A 464 -3.88 -12.27 -10.89
N GLU A 465 -3.83 -11.57 -12.02
CA GLU A 465 -3.36 -12.04 -13.31
C GLU A 465 -1.85 -12.32 -13.29
N GLU A 466 -1.05 -11.42 -12.70
CA GLU A 466 0.40 -11.57 -12.67
C GLU A 466 0.83 -12.79 -11.85
N ILE A 467 0.27 -12.96 -10.64
CA ILE A 467 0.64 -14.08 -9.77
C ILE A 467 0.19 -15.42 -10.35
N THR A 468 -0.98 -15.41 -10.96
CA THR A 468 -1.53 -16.56 -11.65
C THR A 468 -0.64 -16.99 -12.82
N LEU A 469 -0.23 -16.05 -13.68
CA LEU A 469 0.74 -16.30 -14.75
C LEU A 469 2.08 -16.77 -14.17
N LYS A 470 2.49 -16.17 -13.04
CA LYS A 470 3.48 -16.63 -12.04
C LYS A 470 3.54 -18.16 -11.95
N PHE A 471 2.47 -18.74 -11.41
CA PHE A 471 2.39 -20.17 -11.11
C PHE A 471 2.17 -21.03 -12.36
N LEU A 472 1.47 -20.54 -13.37
CA LEU A 472 1.27 -21.27 -14.64
C LEU A 472 2.59 -21.49 -15.39
N GLN A 473 3.49 -20.52 -15.41
CA GLN A 473 4.80 -20.64 -16.07
C GLN A 473 5.69 -21.71 -15.43
N VAL A 474 5.50 -21.98 -14.15
CA VAL A 474 6.26 -23.00 -13.39
C VAL A 474 5.56 -24.36 -13.41
N GLU A 475 4.37 -24.45 -14.02
CA GLU A 475 3.54 -25.67 -14.10
C GLU A 475 3.13 -26.25 -12.73
N GLU A 476 3.12 -25.43 -11.68
CA GLU A 476 2.80 -25.86 -10.29
C GLU A 476 1.32 -25.65 -9.96
N ILE A 477 0.51 -26.65 -10.33
CA ILE A 477 -0.97 -26.62 -10.21
C ILE A 477 -1.44 -26.57 -8.75
N GLU A 478 -0.76 -27.28 -7.83
CA GLU A 478 -1.14 -27.34 -6.41
C GLU A 478 -0.98 -25.99 -5.70
N ALA A 479 0.08 -25.25 -6.03
CA ALA A 479 0.30 -23.91 -5.50
C ALA A 479 -0.73 -22.92 -6.05
N LEU A 480 -1.04 -22.99 -7.35
CA LEU A 480 -2.09 -22.19 -7.97
C LEU A 480 -3.45 -22.46 -7.32
N LYS A 481 -3.83 -23.73 -7.13
CA LYS A 481 -5.07 -24.12 -6.44
C LYS A 481 -5.14 -23.52 -5.03
N THR A 482 -4.05 -23.61 -4.27
CA THR A 482 -3.95 -23.06 -2.91
C THR A 482 -4.13 -21.53 -2.91
N PHE A 483 -3.50 -20.84 -3.87
CA PHE A 483 -3.64 -19.39 -4.05
C PHE A 483 -5.09 -19.01 -4.34
N LEU A 484 -5.73 -19.67 -5.31
CA LEU A 484 -7.10 -19.36 -5.75
C LEU A 484 -8.13 -19.58 -4.63
N ILE A 485 -8.04 -20.71 -3.91
CA ILE A 485 -8.95 -21.01 -2.79
C ILE A 485 -8.78 -19.98 -1.66
N LYS A 486 -7.54 -19.64 -1.30
CA LYS A 486 -7.30 -18.63 -0.25
C LYS A 486 -7.66 -17.21 -0.67
N LYS A 487 -7.54 -16.89 -1.96
CA LYS A 487 -8.01 -15.60 -2.48
C LYS A 487 -9.53 -15.51 -2.42
N LEU A 488 -10.23 -16.61 -2.71
CA LEU A 488 -11.69 -16.69 -2.64
C LEU A 488 -12.22 -16.40 -1.23
N GLU A 489 -11.60 -16.97 -0.19
CA GLU A 489 -11.94 -16.70 1.22
C GLU A 489 -11.82 -15.21 1.61
N GLY A 490 -10.99 -14.44 0.90
CA GLY A 490 -10.77 -13.01 1.14
C GLY A 490 -11.68 -12.07 0.34
N LEU A 491 -12.45 -12.58 -0.62
CA LEU A 491 -13.32 -11.77 -1.48
C LEU A 491 -14.69 -11.52 -0.83
N LYS A 492 -15.21 -10.30 -1.04
CA LYS A 492 -16.54 -9.92 -0.55
C LYS A 492 -17.61 -10.41 -1.53
N ALA A 493 -18.82 -10.66 -1.04
CA ALA A 493 -19.96 -11.09 -1.87
C ALA A 493 -20.35 -10.11 -3.01
N GLN A 494 -19.82 -8.88 -2.98
CA GLN A 494 -19.99 -7.87 -4.03
C GLN A 494 -19.15 -8.18 -5.29
N ASP A 495 -18.03 -8.89 -5.15
CA ASP A 495 -17.06 -9.17 -6.24
C ASP A 495 -17.48 -10.37 -7.11
N LYS A 496 -18.74 -10.39 -7.57
CA LYS A 496 -19.35 -11.55 -8.24
C LYS A 496 -18.58 -12.05 -9.48
N THR A 497 -17.95 -11.16 -10.24
CA THR A 497 -17.19 -11.51 -11.44
C THR A 497 -15.88 -12.23 -11.11
N GLN A 498 -15.11 -11.72 -10.14
CA GLN A 498 -13.88 -12.35 -9.67
C GLN A 498 -14.17 -13.70 -9.00
N ILE A 499 -15.23 -13.78 -8.19
CA ILE A 499 -15.69 -15.03 -7.59
C ILE A 499 -16.04 -16.04 -8.69
N THR A 500 -16.82 -15.64 -9.70
CA THR A 500 -17.22 -16.54 -10.80
C THR A 500 -16.00 -17.05 -11.56
N MET A 501 -15.04 -16.18 -11.90
CA MET A 501 -13.82 -16.55 -12.61
C MET A 501 -12.96 -17.52 -11.80
N ILE A 502 -12.76 -17.26 -10.50
CA ILE A 502 -12.00 -18.14 -9.61
C ILE A 502 -12.71 -19.49 -9.46
N VAL A 503 -14.03 -19.51 -9.26
CA VAL A 503 -14.81 -20.74 -9.12
C VAL A 503 -14.72 -21.60 -10.38
N VAL A 504 -14.97 -21.01 -11.55
CA VAL A 504 -14.86 -21.70 -12.84
C VAL A 504 -13.47 -22.30 -13.01
N TRP A 505 -12.43 -21.54 -12.67
CA TRP A 505 -11.07 -22.01 -12.87
C TRP A 505 -10.63 -23.07 -11.87
N VAL A 506 -10.98 -22.92 -10.59
CA VAL A 506 -10.70 -23.93 -9.57
C VAL A 506 -11.42 -25.23 -9.91
N THR A 507 -12.67 -25.17 -10.38
CA THR A 507 -13.40 -26.33 -10.89
C THR A 507 -12.69 -26.99 -12.07
N GLU A 508 -12.22 -26.22 -13.05
CA GLU A 508 -11.43 -26.72 -14.18
C GLU A 508 -10.14 -27.42 -13.72
N LEU A 509 -9.44 -26.87 -12.75
CA LEU A 509 -8.22 -27.47 -12.18
C LEU A 509 -8.52 -28.80 -11.48
N PHE A 510 -9.57 -28.86 -10.64
CA PHE A 510 -9.99 -30.10 -10.00
C PHE A 510 -10.40 -31.17 -11.01
N LEU A 511 -11.20 -30.80 -12.02
CA LEU A 511 -11.66 -31.73 -13.06
C LEU A 511 -10.50 -32.22 -13.93
N SER A 512 -9.55 -31.35 -14.27
CA SER A 512 -8.35 -31.73 -15.01
C SER A 512 -7.51 -32.74 -14.20
N GLN A 513 -7.26 -32.47 -12.92
CA GLN A 513 -6.50 -33.38 -12.05
C GLN A 513 -7.22 -34.73 -11.87
N LEU A 514 -8.52 -34.73 -11.58
CA LEU A 514 -9.34 -35.95 -11.49
C LEU A 514 -9.37 -36.70 -12.83
N GLY A 515 -9.45 -35.98 -13.94
CA GLY A 515 -9.38 -36.50 -15.30
C GLY A 515 -8.07 -37.23 -15.58
N THR A 516 -6.92 -36.62 -15.26
CA THR A 516 -5.61 -37.26 -15.44
C THR A 516 -5.46 -38.55 -14.62
N LEU A 517 -5.98 -38.58 -13.40
CA LEU A 517 -5.97 -39.78 -12.54
C LEU A 517 -6.91 -40.87 -13.09
N ARG A 518 -8.05 -40.48 -13.65
CA ARG A 518 -8.99 -41.38 -14.31
C ARG A 518 -8.42 -41.97 -15.61
N ASP A 519 -7.71 -41.17 -16.40
CA ASP A 519 -7.03 -41.61 -17.62
C ASP A 519 -5.90 -42.61 -17.31
N LYS A 520 -5.21 -42.42 -16.18
CA LYS A 520 -4.25 -43.38 -15.62
C LYS A 520 -4.91 -44.64 -15.02
N ARG A 521 -6.26 -44.72 -15.01
CA ARG A 521 -7.08 -45.80 -14.41
C ARG A 521 -6.88 -45.97 -12.90
N GLU A 522 -6.49 -44.91 -12.20
CA GLU A 522 -6.25 -44.91 -10.74
C GLU A 522 -7.46 -44.37 -9.95
N VAL A 523 -8.67 -44.75 -10.35
CA VAL A 523 -9.93 -44.26 -9.75
C VAL A 523 -10.09 -44.67 -8.27
N ASP A 524 -9.44 -45.75 -7.85
CA ASP A 524 -9.47 -46.24 -6.47
C ASP A 524 -8.31 -45.77 -5.59
N SER A 525 -7.40 -44.94 -6.12
CA SER A 525 -6.23 -44.47 -5.37
C SER A 525 -6.67 -43.62 -4.16
N PRO A 526 -5.91 -43.66 -3.05
CA PRO A 526 -6.19 -42.81 -1.89
C PRO A 526 -6.07 -41.31 -2.25
N GLU A 527 -5.29 -40.97 -3.28
CA GLU A 527 -5.12 -39.61 -3.79
C GLU A 527 -6.37 -39.14 -4.54
N TYR A 528 -6.96 -39.98 -5.39
CA TYR A 528 -8.23 -39.69 -6.06
C TYR A 528 -9.35 -39.44 -5.04
N LYS A 529 -9.47 -40.33 -4.04
CA LYS A 529 -10.46 -40.18 -2.95
C LYS A 529 -10.21 -38.98 -2.05
N ARG A 530 -8.96 -38.51 -1.91
CA ARG A 530 -8.64 -37.28 -1.18
C ARG A 530 -9.06 -36.06 -2.02
N LEU A 531 -8.68 -36.03 -3.29
CA LEU A 531 -8.97 -34.93 -4.21
C LEU A 531 -10.48 -34.77 -4.45
N GLN A 532 -11.22 -35.87 -4.58
CA GLN A 532 -12.67 -35.86 -4.68
C GLN A 532 -13.32 -35.27 -3.43
N ARG A 533 -12.87 -35.63 -2.23
CA ARG A 533 -13.37 -35.05 -0.97
C ARG A 533 -13.07 -33.55 -0.86
N GLU A 534 -11.90 -33.11 -1.32
CA GLU A 534 -11.55 -31.69 -1.38
C GLU A 534 -12.45 -30.94 -2.36
N PHE A 535 -12.75 -31.54 -3.51
CA PHE A 535 -13.66 -30.98 -4.51
C PHE A 535 -15.10 -30.88 -3.99
N ASP A 536 -15.61 -31.94 -3.34
CA ASP A 536 -16.94 -31.95 -2.74
C ASP A 536 -17.06 -30.88 -1.63
N ALA A 537 -16.02 -30.73 -0.81
CA ALA A 537 -15.95 -29.70 0.22
C ALA A 537 -15.92 -28.27 -0.39
N PHE A 538 -15.19 -28.08 -1.50
CA PHE A 538 -15.16 -26.82 -2.23
C PHE A 538 -16.53 -26.45 -2.81
N LEU A 539 -17.21 -27.39 -3.45
CA LEU A 539 -18.56 -27.19 -4.01
C LEU A 539 -19.62 -26.93 -2.94
N SER A 540 -19.39 -27.40 -1.71
CA SER A 540 -20.29 -27.20 -0.57
C SER A 540 -20.12 -25.83 0.11
N HIS A 541 -19.18 -25.00 -0.33
CA HIS A 541 -18.92 -23.70 0.30
C HIS A 541 -19.96 -22.64 -0.13
N ASP A 542 -20.51 -21.88 0.82
CA ASP A 542 -21.68 -21.00 0.59
C ASP A 542 -21.50 -20.01 -0.58
N GLN A 543 -20.34 -19.34 -0.68
CA GLN A 543 -20.04 -18.40 -1.78
C GLN A 543 -19.93 -19.11 -3.14
N VAL A 544 -19.48 -20.36 -3.14
CA VAL A 544 -19.34 -21.18 -4.35
C VAL A 544 -20.72 -21.64 -4.79
N VAL A 545 -21.58 -22.10 -3.88
CA VAL A 545 -22.95 -22.55 -4.19
C VAL A 545 -23.77 -21.41 -4.83
N GLU A 546 -23.68 -20.18 -4.30
CA GLU A 546 -24.38 -19.04 -4.90
C GLU A 546 -23.85 -18.70 -6.31
N SER A 547 -22.52 -18.69 -6.49
CA SER A 547 -21.89 -18.46 -7.79
C SER A 547 -22.23 -19.55 -8.81
N VAL A 548 -22.27 -20.80 -8.36
CA VAL A 548 -22.63 -21.99 -9.13
C VAL A 548 -24.08 -21.91 -9.61
N LYS A 549 -25.02 -21.51 -8.74
CA LYS A 549 -26.44 -21.34 -9.10
C LYS A 549 -26.65 -20.25 -10.15
N ASN A 550 -25.89 -19.17 -10.08
CA ASN A 550 -25.98 -18.08 -11.06
C ASN A 550 -25.37 -18.45 -12.42
N ASN A 551 -24.39 -19.36 -12.46
CA ASN A 551 -23.61 -19.70 -13.67
C ASN A 551 -23.69 -21.20 -14.03
N GLN A 552 -24.85 -21.83 -13.83
CA GLN A 552 -25.03 -23.27 -13.98
C GLN A 552 -24.58 -23.80 -15.35
N ASP A 553 -24.98 -23.14 -16.45
CA ASP A 553 -24.72 -23.64 -17.80
C ASP A 553 -23.23 -23.67 -18.18
N ALA A 554 -22.43 -22.73 -17.66
CA ALA A 554 -20.99 -22.71 -17.91
C ALA A 554 -20.29 -23.89 -17.22
N ILE A 555 -20.64 -24.14 -15.95
CA ILE A 555 -20.08 -25.25 -15.17
C ILE A 555 -20.51 -26.59 -15.74
N TYR A 556 -21.77 -26.71 -16.20
CA TYR A 556 -22.24 -27.91 -16.89
C TYR A 556 -21.45 -28.22 -18.17
N LYS A 557 -21.15 -27.21 -18.98
CA LYS A 557 -20.33 -27.38 -20.19
C LYS A 557 -18.92 -27.83 -19.86
N LEU A 558 -18.33 -27.32 -18.78
CA LEU A 558 -16.99 -27.70 -18.31
C LEU A 558 -16.96 -29.15 -17.79
N MET A 559 -17.92 -29.55 -16.96
CA MET A 559 -18.02 -30.93 -16.48
C MET A 559 -18.25 -31.91 -17.64
N ALA A 560 -19.04 -31.50 -18.65
CA ALA A 560 -19.26 -32.28 -19.86
C ALA A 560 -18.01 -32.42 -20.73
N SER A 561 -17.19 -31.37 -20.89
CA SER A 561 -15.94 -31.43 -21.67
C SER A 561 -14.90 -32.35 -21.04
N HIS A 562 -14.84 -32.39 -19.71
CA HIS A 562 -13.98 -33.34 -18.98
C HIS A 562 -14.57 -34.76 -18.91
N GLY A 563 -15.78 -35.00 -19.40
CA GLY A 563 -16.40 -36.33 -19.42
C GLY A 563 -16.71 -36.90 -18.03
N ASP A 564 -16.81 -36.05 -17.00
CA ASP A 564 -17.05 -36.45 -15.62
C ASP A 564 -18.53 -36.65 -15.32
N LYS A 565 -19.01 -37.85 -15.63
CA LYS A 565 -20.44 -38.20 -15.58
C LYS A 565 -20.96 -38.35 -14.15
N GLU A 566 -20.12 -38.78 -13.20
CA GLU A 566 -20.53 -39.02 -11.82
C GLU A 566 -20.64 -37.72 -11.04
N ASN A 567 -19.63 -36.85 -11.15
CA ASN A 567 -19.66 -35.53 -10.52
C ASN A 567 -20.74 -34.64 -11.13
N MET A 568 -21.02 -34.76 -12.44
CA MET A 568 -22.14 -34.05 -13.08
C MET A 568 -23.50 -34.47 -12.50
N ILE A 569 -23.73 -35.77 -12.24
CA ILE A 569 -24.98 -36.25 -11.64
C ILE A 569 -25.10 -35.76 -10.20
N GLN A 570 -24.03 -35.84 -9.40
CA GLN A 570 -24.03 -35.32 -8.04
C GLN A 570 -24.30 -33.80 -8.01
N PHE A 571 -23.68 -33.05 -8.91
CA PHE A 571 -23.88 -31.61 -9.05
C PHE A 571 -25.31 -31.25 -9.47
N CYS A 572 -25.93 -31.98 -10.40
CA CYS A 572 -27.35 -31.78 -10.74
C CYS A 572 -28.29 -32.10 -9.58
N LEU A 573 -27.96 -33.11 -8.75
CA LEU A 573 -28.74 -33.45 -7.56
C LEU A 573 -28.64 -32.36 -6.49
N ILE A 574 -27.46 -31.74 -6.31
CA ILE A 574 -27.21 -30.64 -5.38
C ILE A 574 -27.94 -29.35 -5.82
N ASN A 575 -28.02 -29.09 -7.13
CA ASN A 575 -28.64 -27.89 -7.70
C ASN A 575 -30.15 -28.01 -7.99
N GLU A 576 -30.78 -29.15 -7.69
CA GLU A 576 -32.21 -29.43 -7.93
C GLU A 576 -32.68 -29.35 -9.40
N ASP A 577 -31.76 -29.40 -10.37
CA ASP A 577 -32.05 -29.42 -11.80
C ASP A 577 -32.33 -30.86 -12.29
N TYR A 578 -33.51 -31.35 -11.92
CA TYR A 578 -33.95 -32.71 -12.26
C TYR A 578 -34.26 -32.90 -13.76
N GLU A 579 -34.50 -31.81 -14.52
CA GLU A 579 -34.79 -31.87 -15.96
C GLU A 579 -33.59 -32.43 -16.74
N LYS A 580 -32.39 -31.88 -16.49
CA LYS A 580 -31.16 -32.32 -17.16
C LYS A 580 -30.76 -33.73 -16.74
N VAL A 581 -31.00 -34.12 -15.49
CA VAL A 581 -30.76 -35.50 -15.01
C VAL A 581 -31.64 -36.50 -15.75
N VAL A 582 -32.94 -36.21 -15.86
CA VAL A 582 -33.90 -37.07 -16.56
C VAL A 582 -33.54 -37.16 -18.05
N ARG A 583 -33.20 -36.04 -18.70
CA ARG A 583 -32.72 -36.02 -20.10
C ARG A 583 -31.46 -36.87 -20.30
N HIS A 584 -30.50 -36.84 -19.37
CA HIS A 584 -29.28 -37.67 -19.44
C HIS A 584 -29.58 -39.17 -19.33
N HIS A 585 -30.45 -39.57 -18.40
CA HIS A 585 -30.87 -40.98 -18.28
C HIS A 585 -31.67 -41.44 -19.50
N ILE A 586 -32.50 -40.58 -20.10
CA ILE A 586 -33.24 -40.84 -21.35
C ILE A 586 -32.26 -41.04 -22.52
N GLN A 587 -31.26 -40.18 -22.69
CA GLN A 587 -30.24 -40.30 -23.75
C GLN A 587 -29.41 -41.60 -23.64
N LYS A 588 -29.23 -42.13 -22.43
CA LYS A 588 -28.55 -43.41 -22.18
C LYS A 588 -29.45 -44.64 -22.28
N ASN A 589 -30.72 -44.49 -22.65
CA ASN A 589 -31.75 -45.53 -22.65
C ASN A 589 -32.09 -46.10 -21.25
N ASN A 590 -31.68 -45.42 -20.17
CA ASN A 590 -32.01 -45.79 -18.79
C ASN A 590 -33.37 -45.19 -18.38
N TYR A 591 -34.41 -45.49 -19.15
CA TYR A 591 -35.76 -44.97 -18.96
C TYR A 591 -36.39 -45.30 -17.58
N ARG A 592 -35.93 -46.37 -16.93
CA ARG A 592 -36.40 -46.79 -15.58
C ARG A 592 -35.91 -45.87 -14.46
N GLU A 593 -34.64 -45.50 -14.49
CA GLU A 593 -34.04 -44.59 -13.51
C GLU A 593 -34.59 -43.16 -13.69
N ALA A 594 -34.77 -42.74 -14.94
CA ALA A 594 -35.45 -41.50 -15.29
C ALA A 594 -36.87 -41.43 -14.70
N LEU A 595 -37.62 -42.53 -14.79
CA LEU A 595 -38.99 -42.63 -14.25
C LEU A 595 -39.02 -42.69 -12.72
N GLU A 596 -38.05 -43.31 -12.05
CA GLU A 596 -37.94 -43.28 -10.58
C GLU A 596 -37.57 -41.88 -10.05
N ILE A 597 -36.73 -41.13 -10.78
CA ILE A 597 -36.43 -39.72 -10.46
C ILE A 597 -37.68 -38.85 -10.63
N LEU A 598 -38.44 -39.02 -11.71
CA LEU A 598 -39.72 -38.32 -11.92
C LEU A 598 -40.76 -38.64 -10.83
N LYS A 599 -40.84 -39.92 -10.42
CA LYS A 599 -41.69 -40.38 -9.32
C LYS A 599 -41.30 -39.78 -7.97
N LYS A 600 -39.99 -39.62 -7.71
CA LYS A 600 -39.46 -39.08 -6.45
C LYS A 600 -39.71 -37.57 -6.29
N TYR A 601 -39.58 -36.78 -7.37
CA TYR A 601 -39.63 -35.31 -7.28
C TYR A 601 -40.96 -34.68 -7.76
N ASN A 602 -41.85 -35.45 -8.41
CA ASN A 602 -43.26 -35.11 -8.69
C ASN A 602 -43.53 -33.68 -9.25
N LYS A 603 -42.65 -33.14 -10.10
CA LYS A 603 -42.86 -31.85 -10.81
C LYS A 603 -43.74 -32.06 -12.04
N LYS A 604 -44.89 -31.37 -12.11
CA LYS A 604 -45.93 -31.54 -13.15
C LYS A 604 -45.42 -31.23 -14.57
N GLU A 605 -44.58 -30.22 -14.71
CA GLU A 605 -44.05 -29.76 -16.01
C GLU A 605 -43.10 -30.78 -16.65
N LEU A 606 -42.25 -31.42 -15.85
CA LEU A 606 -41.35 -32.48 -16.33
C LEU A 606 -42.12 -33.71 -16.82
N PHE A 607 -43.27 -34.02 -16.20
CA PHE A 607 -44.14 -35.08 -16.70
C PHE A 607 -44.70 -34.75 -18.09
N TYR A 608 -45.14 -33.52 -18.36
CA TYR A 608 -45.65 -33.15 -19.69
C TYR A 608 -44.55 -33.16 -20.76
N GLN A 609 -43.35 -32.66 -20.43
CA GLN A 609 -42.23 -32.58 -21.37
C GLN A 609 -41.67 -33.94 -21.77
N PHE A 610 -41.50 -34.86 -20.81
CA PHE A 610 -40.91 -36.18 -21.06
C PHE A 610 -41.94 -37.29 -21.31
N ALA A 611 -43.24 -37.03 -21.11
CA ALA A 611 -44.30 -38.00 -21.40
C ALA A 611 -44.29 -38.53 -22.84
N PRO A 612 -44.17 -37.71 -23.91
CA PRO A 612 -44.16 -38.22 -25.28
C PRO A 612 -43.05 -39.27 -25.50
N THR A 613 -41.82 -38.96 -25.07
CA THR A 613 -40.65 -39.85 -25.23
C THR A 613 -40.75 -41.11 -24.37
N LEU A 614 -41.28 -40.99 -23.14
CA LEU A 614 -41.48 -42.13 -22.23
C LEU A 614 -42.68 -43.00 -22.65
N ILE A 615 -43.70 -42.43 -23.30
CA ILE A 615 -44.85 -43.17 -23.86
C ILE A 615 -44.43 -43.92 -25.14
N GLN A 616 -43.59 -43.33 -25.99
CA GLN A 616 -43.05 -44.01 -27.17
C GLN A 616 -42.21 -45.25 -26.80
N ASN A 617 -41.33 -45.12 -25.80
CA ASN A 617 -40.39 -46.18 -25.44
C ASN A 617 -40.91 -47.17 -24.37
N ILE A 618 -41.69 -46.69 -23.38
CA ILE A 618 -42.27 -47.53 -22.32
C ILE A 618 -43.74 -47.15 -22.04
N PRO A 619 -44.67 -47.40 -23.00
CA PRO A 619 -46.06 -46.93 -22.91
C PRO A 619 -46.78 -47.46 -21.66
N LYS A 620 -46.62 -48.75 -21.34
CA LYS A 620 -47.36 -49.39 -20.25
C LYS A 620 -46.95 -48.89 -18.85
N GLN A 621 -45.66 -48.69 -18.60
CA GLN A 621 -45.18 -48.24 -17.28
C GLN A 621 -45.41 -46.75 -17.11
N THR A 622 -45.23 -45.96 -18.17
CA THR A 622 -45.48 -44.52 -18.18
C THR A 622 -46.95 -44.21 -17.97
N ILE A 623 -47.86 -44.91 -18.67
CA ILE A 623 -49.31 -44.77 -18.47
C ILE A 623 -49.71 -45.21 -17.05
N HIS A 624 -49.12 -46.28 -16.51
CA HIS A 624 -49.42 -46.69 -15.13
C HIS A 624 -49.01 -45.62 -14.08
N VAL A 625 -47.87 -44.96 -14.29
CA VAL A 625 -47.42 -43.85 -13.43
C VAL A 625 -48.28 -42.61 -13.60
N ILE A 626 -48.68 -42.28 -14.82
CA ILE A 626 -49.62 -41.17 -15.10
C ILE A 626 -50.98 -41.42 -14.45
N ILE A 627 -51.49 -42.67 -14.49
CA ILE A 627 -52.75 -43.06 -13.83
C ILE A 627 -52.63 -42.95 -12.31
N ASN A 628 -51.52 -43.40 -11.73
CA ASN A 628 -51.29 -43.32 -10.28
C ASN A 628 -51.16 -41.87 -9.78
N HIS A 629 -50.71 -40.94 -10.65
CA HIS A 629 -50.55 -39.50 -10.35
C HIS A 629 -51.64 -38.61 -10.98
N TRP A 630 -52.74 -39.20 -11.48
CA TRP A 630 -53.79 -38.53 -12.29
C TRP A 630 -54.51 -37.37 -11.59
N LYS A 631 -54.51 -37.33 -10.26
CA LYS A 631 -55.21 -36.29 -9.46
C LYS A 631 -54.62 -34.88 -9.60
N GLY A 632 -53.52 -34.69 -10.33
CA GLY A 632 -52.86 -33.39 -10.48
C GLY A 632 -52.47 -33.00 -11.91
N LEU A 633 -52.83 -33.79 -12.92
CA LEU A 633 -52.48 -33.58 -14.34
C LEU A 633 -53.73 -33.19 -15.16
N GLU A 634 -53.59 -32.24 -16.07
CA GLU A 634 -54.69 -31.75 -16.93
C GLU A 634 -54.82 -32.61 -18.20
N PRO A 635 -56.00 -33.23 -18.45
CA PRO A 635 -56.21 -34.06 -19.64
C PRO A 635 -56.03 -33.31 -20.97
N SER A 636 -56.38 -32.02 -21.02
CA SER A 636 -56.29 -31.17 -22.22
C SER A 636 -54.85 -30.96 -22.72
N LYS A 637 -53.86 -30.95 -21.83
CA LYS A 637 -52.43 -30.79 -22.17
C LYS A 637 -51.73 -32.11 -22.53
N LEU A 638 -52.34 -33.24 -22.19
CA LEU A 638 -51.87 -34.58 -22.58
C LEU A 638 -52.47 -35.04 -23.92
N ILE A 639 -53.58 -34.44 -24.38
CA ILE A 639 -54.18 -34.73 -25.69
C ILE A 639 -53.20 -34.45 -26.84
N PRO A 640 -52.49 -33.29 -26.88
CA PRO A 640 -51.44 -33.07 -27.85
C PRO A 640 -50.38 -34.17 -27.81
N ALA A 641 -49.87 -34.57 -26.64
CA ALA A 641 -48.89 -35.66 -26.49
C ALA A 641 -49.40 -37.06 -26.93
N LEU A 642 -50.72 -37.23 -27.04
CA LEU A 642 -51.38 -38.42 -27.60
C LEU A 642 -51.69 -38.25 -29.11
N ILE A 643 -51.72 -37.01 -29.63
CA ILE A 643 -51.99 -36.63 -31.03
C ILE A 643 -50.69 -36.38 -31.82
N THR A 644 -49.58 -35.99 -31.19
CA THR A 644 -48.24 -35.88 -31.79
C THR A 644 -47.62 -37.26 -32.01
N CYS A 645 -48.22 -37.99 -32.94
CA CYS A 645 -47.41 -38.65 -33.95
C CYS A 645 -47.02 -37.56 -34.98
N ASP A 646 -45.86 -36.94 -34.75
CA ASP A 646 -45.07 -36.01 -35.57
C ASP A 646 -45.67 -34.68 -36.07
N GLU A 647 -45.12 -33.59 -35.53
CA GLU A 647 -45.33 -32.17 -35.90
C GLU A 647 -44.52 -31.73 -37.15
N ASN A 648 -43.73 -32.60 -37.78
CA ASN A 648 -42.82 -32.19 -38.86
C ASN A 648 -43.34 -32.44 -40.29
N ASP A 649 -44.52 -33.00 -40.49
CA ASP A 649 -45.15 -33.10 -41.81
C ASP A 649 -46.60 -32.59 -41.80
N THR A 650 -46.82 -31.37 -41.30
CA THR A 650 -48.11 -30.65 -41.41
C THR A 650 -48.32 -30.05 -42.81
N GLN A 651 -47.88 -30.75 -43.86
CA GLN A 651 -47.87 -30.23 -45.24
C GLN A 651 -48.57 -31.12 -46.27
N ASP A 652 -49.11 -32.28 -45.87
CA ASP A 652 -49.95 -33.08 -46.76
C ASP A 652 -51.30 -33.38 -46.12
N ALA A 653 -52.38 -33.14 -46.86
CA ALA A 653 -53.74 -33.61 -46.58
C ALA A 653 -53.85 -35.17 -46.53
N ARG A 654 -52.73 -35.88 -46.53
CA ARG A 654 -52.58 -37.34 -46.47
C ARG A 654 -51.96 -37.86 -45.17
N LEU A 655 -51.47 -37.01 -44.25
CA LEU A 655 -50.80 -37.42 -43.00
C LEU A 655 -51.64 -37.24 -41.74
N VAL A 656 -52.80 -36.63 -41.87
CA VAL A 656 -53.82 -36.65 -40.83
C VAL A 656 -54.55 -38.00 -40.94
N CYS A 657 -54.73 -38.75 -39.85
CA CYS A 657 -55.46 -40.03 -39.86
C CYS A 657 -56.96 -39.91 -40.21
N TYR A 658 -57.41 -38.77 -40.78
CA TYR A 658 -58.77 -38.48 -41.24
C TYR A 658 -58.78 -37.53 -42.47
N ASP A 659 -59.81 -37.62 -43.32
CA ASP A 659 -59.98 -36.83 -44.56
C ASP A 659 -60.52 -35.41 -44.30
N VAL A 660 -59.77 -34.38 -44.74
CA VAL A 660 -60.00 -32.95 -44.48
C VAL A 660 -61.20 -32.38 -45.26
N HIS A 661 -61.45 -32.83 -46.49
CA HIS A 661 -62.62 -32.37 -47.27
C HIS A 661 -63.92 -32.99 -46.74
N TYR A 662 -63.85 -34.26 -46.32
CA TYR A 662 -64.96 -34.92 -45.64
C TYR A 662 -65.24 -34.31 -44.27
N ALA A 663 -64.20 -33.97 -43.50
CA ALA A 663 -64.33 -33.26 -42.22
C ALA A 663 -64.97 -31.87 -42.41
N LEU A 664 -64.58 -31.09 -43.43
CA LEU A 664 -65.15 -29.76 -43.69
C LEU A 664 -66.63 -29.85 -44.10
N LYS A 665 -66.99 -30.87 -44.90
CA LYS A 665 -68.39 -31.15 -45.26
C LYS A 665 -69.22 -31.56 -44.05
N LEU A 666 -68.71 -32.48 -43.22
CA LEU A 666 -69.38 -32.96 -42.00
C LEU A 666 -69.55 -31.83 -40.98
N CYS A 667 -68.52 -31.00 -40.80
CA CYS A 667 -68.57 -29.82 -39.94
C CYS A 667 -69.59 -28.78 -40.44
N ARG A 668 -69.71 -28.58 -41.76
CA ARG A 668 -70.69 -27.66 -42.35
C ARG A 668 -72.13 -28.18 -42.24
N GLU A 669 -72.33 -29.49 -42.38
CA GLU A 669 -73.64 -30.14 -42.18
C GLU A 669 -74.09 -30.13 -40.71
N HIS A 670 -73.15 -30.18 -39.76
CA HIS A 670 -73.42 -30.15 -38.31
C HIS A 670 -73.37 -28.74 -37.70
N GLY A 671 -73.19 -27.69 -38.51
CA GLY A 671 -73.17 -26.30 -38.03
C GLY A 671 -71.94 -25.92 -37.20
N LEU A 672 -70.84 -26.67 -37.29
CA LEU A 672 -69.58 -26.41 -36.58
C LEU A 672 -68.74 -25.40 -37.36
N THR A 673 -69.12 -24.12 -37.26
CA THR A 673 -68.54 -23.02 -38.04
C THR A 673 -67.08 -22.71 -37.68
N GLU A 674 -66.65 -22.89 -36.43
CA GLU A 674 -65.25 -22.68 -36.01
C GLU A 674 -64.28 -23.71 -36.64
N ALA A 675 -64.68 -24.97 -36.66
CA ALA A 675 -63.93 -26.04 -37.34
C ALA A 675 -63.86 -25.78 -38.85
N CYS A 676 -64.94 -25.27 -39.46
CA CYS A 676 -64.96 -24.89 -40.88
C CYS A 676 -63.98 -23.76 -41.20
N VAL A 677 -63.79 -22.78 -40.31
CA VAL A 677 -62.81 -21.70 -40.49
C VAL A 677 -61.38 -22.25 -40.43
N ARG A 678 -61.04 -23.10 -39.45
CA ARG A 678 -59.71 -23.73 -39.34
C ARG A 678 -59.40 -24.69 -40.50
N LEU A 679 -60.41 -25.38 -41.01
CA LEU A 679 -60.28 -26.25 -42.19
C LEU A 679 -60.17 -25.43 -43.50
N SER A 680 -60.81 -24.26 -43.59
CA SER A 680 -60.70 -23.36 -44.75
C SER A 680 -59.35 -22.64 -44.81
N THR A 681 -58.74 -22.32 -43.66
CA THR A 681 -57.35 -21.83 -43.60
C THR A 681 -56.35 -22.88 -44.06
N LEU A 682 -56.59 -24.16 -43.75
CA LEU A 682 -55.76 -25.27 -44.24
C LEU A 682 -55.87 -25.48 -45.77
N LEU A 683 -56.92 -24.95 -46.42
CA LEU A 683 -57.12 -25.00 -47.87
C LEU A 683 -56.62 -23.75 -48.61
N GLY A 684 -56.08 -22.74 -47.92
CA GLY A 684 -55.50 -21.54 -48.52
C GLY A 684 -56.50 -20.49 -49.02
N LEU A 685 -57.78 -20.59 -48.68
CA LEU A 685 -58.84 -19.65 -49.10
C LEU A 685 -59.04 -18.53 -48.06
N TRP A 686 -58.10 -17.58 -47.98
CA TRP A 686 -58.05 -16.56 -46.91
C TRP A 686 -59.21 -15.56 -46.91
N GLU A 687 -59.62 -15.02 -48.05
CA GLU A 687 -60.75 -14.06 -48.10
C GLU A 687 -62.07 -14.73 -47.68
N ALA A 688 -62.33 -15.94 -48.18
CA ALA A 688 -63.51 -16.71 -47.81
C ALA A 688 -63.47 -17.16 -46.34
N ALA A 689 -62.29 -17.47 -45.80
CA ALA A 689 -62.12 -17.80 -44.39
C ALA A 689 -62.40 -16.60 -43.48
N VAL A 690 -61.97 -15.39 -43.86
CA VAL A 690 -62.24 -14.15 -43.12
C VAL A 690 -63.71 -13.75 -43.24
N ASP A 691 -64.33 -13.87 -44.42
CA ASP A 691 -65.76 -13.61 -44.58
C ASP A 691 -66.62 -14.57 -43.73
N LEU A 692 -66.26 -15.85 -43.68
CA LEU A 692 -66.93 -16.83 -42.82
C LEU A 692 -66.64 -16.58 -41.34
N ALA A 693 -65.42 -16.19 -40.98
CA ALA A 693 -65.08 -15.84 -39.60
C ALA A 693 -65.84 -14.59 -39.12
N LEU A 694 -65.99 -13.56 -39.97
CA LEU A 694 -66.76 -12.35 -39.68
C LEU A 694 -68.27 -12.62 -39.45
N THR A 695 -68.81 -13.73 -39.97
CA THR A 695 -70.20 -14.14 -39.68
C THR A 695 -70.38 -14.83 -38.34
N VAL A 696 -69.30 -15.32 -37.73
CA VAL A 696 -69.32 -16.10 -36.49
C VAL A 696 -68.82 -15.28 -35.32
N ASP A 697 -67.57 -14.81 -35.40
CA ASP A 697 -66.90 -14.06 -34.35
C ASP A 697 -65.77 -13.18 -34.93
N PRO A 698 -65.75 -11.86 -34.69
CA PRO A 698 -64.64 -10.99 -35.09
C PRO A 698 -63.27 -11.43 -34.53
N GLU A 699 -63.21 -12.08 -33.37
CA GLU A 699 -61.92 -12.55 -32.79
C GLU A 699 -61.31 -13.71 -33.60
N LEU A 700 -62.15 -14.53 -34.23
CA LEU A 700 -61.69 -15.60 -35.12
C LEU A 700 -61.22 -15.03 -36.46
N ALA A 701 -61.78 -13.90 -36.90
CA ALA A 701 -61.32 -13.16 -38.07
C ALA A 701 -59.95 -12.49 -37.81
N GLU A 702 -59.70 -12.02 -36.59
CA GLU A 702 -58.40 -11.51 -36.13
C GLU A 702 -57.32 -12.61 -36.13
N TYR A 703 -57.63 -13.80 -35.61
CA TYR A 703 -56.70 -14.94 -35.60
C TYR A 703 -56.36 -15.42 -37.02
N THR A 704 -57.34 -15.43 -37.93
CA THR A 704 -57.12 -15.85 -39.32
C THR A 704 -56.36 -14.81 -40.15
N ALA A 705 -56.49 -13.52 -39.84
CA ALA A 705 -55.75 -12.44 -40.49
C ALA A 705 -54.29 -12.29 -39.99
N SER A 706 -53.95 -12.82 -38.81
CA SER A 706 -52.59 -12.80 -38.26
C SER A 706 -51.73 -13.99 -38.72
N LEU A 707 -52.32 -15.05 -39.27
CA LEU A 707 -51.60 -16.20 -39.82
C LEU A 707 -50.83 -15.84 -41.12
N PRO A 708 -49.66 -16.45 -41.41
CA PRO A 708 -48.90 -16.20 -42.64
C PRO A 708 -49.58 -16.85 -43.85
N PRO A 709 -49.85 -16.12 -44.96
CA PRO A 709 -50.24 -16.73 -46.21
C PRO A 709 -49.05 -17.47 -46.86
N PRO A 710 -49.29 -18.50 -47.69
CA PRO A 710 -48.24 -19.36 -48.25
C PRO A 710 -47.37 -18.72 -49.36
N SER A 711 -47.63 -17.48 -49.78
CA SER A 711 -46.92 -16.82 -50.88
C SER A 711 -46.12 -15.58 -50.40
N PRO A 712 -44.78 -15.58 -50.51
CA PRO A 712 -43.90 -14.56 -49.91
C PRO A 712 -43.85 -13.19 -50.63
N GLU A 713 -44.64 -12.96 -51.69
CA GLU A 713 -44.56 -11.73 -52.50
C GLU A 713 -45.71 -10.73 -52.25
N SER A 714 -46.70 -11.06 -51.40
CA SER A 714 -47.93 -10.26 -51.21
C SER A 714 -48.18 -9.82 -49.75
N ASP A 715 -47.15 -9.86 -48.90
CA ASP A 715 -47.31 -9.93 -47.45
C ASP A 715 -47.87 -8.69 -46.74
N PRO A 716 -47.39 -7.45 -46.95
CA PRO A 716 -47.94 -6.31 -46.20
C PRO A 716 -49.28 -5.82 -46.78
N ASP A 717 -49.46 -5.89 -48.10
CA ASP A 717 -50.63 -5.29 -48.77
C ASP A 717 -51.89 -6.15 -48.67
N LEU A 718 -51.77 -7.48 -48.71
CA LEU A 718 -52.93 -8.36 -48.50
C LEU A 718 -53.36 -8.33 -47.02
N ARG A 719 -52.40 -8.35 -46.09
CA ARG A 719 -52.66 -8.21 -44.66
C ARG A 719 -53.29 -6.86 -44.34
N LYS A 720 -52.72 -5.75 -44.84
CA LYS A 720 -53.31 -4.42 -44.66
C LYS A 720 -54.73 -4.35 -45.24
N ARG A 721 -55.01 -4.98 -46.39
CA ARG A 721 -56.37 -5.06 -46.96
C ARG A 721 -57.34 -5.90 -46.12
N LEU A 722 -56.91 -7.04 -45.59
CA LEU A 722 -57.74 -7.89 -44.70
C LEU A 722 -58.02 -7.16 -43.39
N TRP A 723 -57.01 -6.54 -42.77
CA TRP A 723 -57.16 -5.75 -41.55
C TRP A 723 -58.03 -4.50 -41.75
N LEU A 724 -57.93 -3.81 -42.90
CA LEU A 724 -58.83 -2.70 -43.24
C LEU A 724 -60.27 -3.18 -43.48
N LYS A 725 -60.50 -4.33 -44.13
CA LYS A 725 -61.84 -4.91 -44.29
C LYS A 725 -62.47 -5.30 -42.94
N ILE A 726 -61.68 -5.87 -42.04
CA ILE A 726 -62.12 -6.19 -40.67
C ILE A 726 -62.41 -4.90 -39.90
N ALA A 727 -61.53 -3.90 -39.95
CA ALA A 727 -61.73 -2.59 -39.31
C ALA A 727 -62.97 -1.86 -39.83
N GLU A 728 -63.20 -1.86 -41.15
CA GLU A 728 -64.40 -1.27 -41.77
C GLU A 728 -65.68 -1.97 -41.27
N HIS A 729 -65.65 -3.31 -41.15
CA HIS A 729 -66.79 -4.07 -40.64
C HIS A 729 -67.06 -3.79 -39.16
N VAL A 730 -66.01 -3.73 -38.33
CA VAL A 730 -66.10 -3.47 -36.89
C VAL A 730 -66.63 -2.05 -36.63
N VAL A 731 -66.14 -1.05 -37.35
CA VAL A 731 -66.57 0.36 -37.20
C VAL A 731 -68.01 0.56 -37.70
N LYS A 732 -68.39 -0.01 -38.86
CA LYS A 732 -69.75 0.16 -39.42
C LYS A 732 -70.86 -0.58 -38.66
N LYS A 733 -70.58 -1.75 -38.06
CA LYS A 733 -71.64 -2.55 -37.39
C LYS A 733 -71.84 -2.23 -35.92
N LYS A 734 -70.78 -1.82 -35.20
CA LYS A 734 -70.83 -1.74 -33.73
C LYS A 734 -70.75 -0.32 -33.16
N ASP A 735 -70.32 0.69 -33.94
CA ASP A 735 -70.23 2.11 -33.55
C ASP A 735 -69.63 2.34 -32.14
N ASP A 736 -68.73 1.46 -31.71
CA ASP A 736 -68.12 1.45 -30.38
C ASP A 736 -66.61 1.71 -30.49
N ILE A 737 -66.23 2.95 -30.16
CA ILE A 737 -64.87 3.47 -30.29
C ILE A 737 -63.89 2.71 -29.41
N LYS A 738 -64.32 2.14 -28.28
CA LYS A 738 -63.43 1.43 -27.34
C LYS A 738 -62.93 0.10 -27.91
N GLN A 739 -63.81 -0.68 -28.55
CA GLN A 739 -63.41 -1.94 -29.20
C GLN A 739 -62.52 -1.68 -30.43
N ALA A 740 -62.78 -0.59 -31.16
CA ALA A 740 -61.92 -0.18 -32.28
C ALA A 740 -60.50 0.23 -31.84
N MET A 741 -60.37 0.84 -30.65
CA MET A 741 -59.06 1.21 -30.08
C MET A 741 -58.29 -0.01 -29.53
N GLU A 742 -58.98 -0.99 -28.95
CA GLU A 742 -58.37 -2.26 -28.53
C GLU A 742 -57.91 -3.09 -29.74
N PHE A 743 -58.67 -3.06 -30.83
CA PHE A 743 -58.31 -3.65 -32.12
C PHE A 743 -57.04 -3.03 -32.73
N MET A 744 -56.86 -1.71 -32.57
CA MET A 744 -55.68 -0.99 -33.05
C MET A 744 -54.41 -1.32 -32.25
N GLN A 745 -54.52 -1.55 -30.94
CA GLN A 745 -53.37 -1.97 -30.11
C GLN A 745 -52.83 -3.36 -30.49
N ARG A 746 -53.62 -4.18 -31.20
CA ARG A 746 -53.24 -5.54 -31.63
C ARG A 746 -52.60 -5.57 -33.02
N CYS A 747 -52.50 -4.43 -33.72
CA CYS A 747 -51.97 -4.34 -35.08
C CYS A 747 -50.88 -3.26 -35.19
N ASP A 748 -49.67 -3.67 -35.56
CA ASP A 748 -48.52 -2.75 -35.70
C ASP A 748 -48.51 -1.97 -37.04
N LEU A 749 -49.39 -2.34 -37.98
CA LEU A 749 -49.36 -1.90 -39.38
C LEU A 749 -50.32 -0.75 -39.71
N ILE A 750 -51.23 -0.40 -38.80
CA ILE A 750 -52.25 0.65 -39.01
C ILE A 750 -52.04 1.76 -37.97
N LYS A 751 -51.91 3.01 -38.44
CA LYS A 751 -51.77 4.17 -37.56
C LYS A 751 -53.13 4.80 -37.26
N ILE A 752 -53.20 5.58 -36.18
CA ILE A 752 -54.41 6.35 -35.79
C ILE A 752 -54.90 7.23 -36.96
N GLU A 753 -53.98 7.75 -37.78
CA GLU A 753 -54.27 8.55 -38.97
C GLU A 753 -55.12 7.82 -40.03
N ASP A 754 -54.97 6.50 -40.17
CA ASP A 754 -55.64 5.71 -41.20
C ASP A 754 -57.11 5.39 -40.86
N ILE A 755 -57.47 5.39 -39.56
CA ILE A 755 -58.82 5.03 -39.09
C ILE A 755 -59.68 6.27 -38.82
N LEU A 756 -59.05 7.42 -38.51
CA LEU A 756 -59.70 8.72 -38.27
C LEU A 756 -60.78 9.10 -39.31
N PRO A 757 -60.62 8.86 -40.64
CA PRO A 757 -61.63 9.22 -41.64
C PRO A 757 -62.95 8.43 -41.53
N PHE A 758 -62.96 7.28 -40.86
CA PHE A 758 -64.14 6.42 -40.74
C PHE A 758 -65.06 6.81 -39.57
N PHE A 759 -64.64 7.74 -38.70
CA PHE A 759 -65.44 8.24 -37.58
C PHE A 759 -66.22 9.51 -37.95
N SER A 760 -67.41 9.68 -37.37
CA SER A 760 -68.22 10.89 -37.56
C SER A 760 -67.65 12.08 -36.77
N ASN A 761 -67.85 13.32 -37.24
CA ASN A 761 -67.20 14.55 -36.74
C ASN A 761 -67.51 14.94 -35.27
N PHE A 762 -68.25 14.14 -34.52
CA PHE A 762 -68.61 14.38 -33.11
C PHE A 762 -68.21 13.18 -32.23
N VAL A 763 -66.90 12.90 -32.17
CA VAL A 763 -66.34 11.97 -31.17
C VAL A 763 -65.59 12.79 -30.11
N THR A 764 -66.00 12.67 -28.84
CA THR A 764 -65.38 13.35 -27.71
C THR A 764 -63.95 12.85 -27.47
N ILE A 765 -63.00 13.78 -27.42
CA ILE A 765 -61.54 13.57 -27.25
C ILE A 765 -61.18 12.65 -26.07
N ASP A 766 -62.06 12.51 -25.08
CA ASP A 766 -61.89 11.61 -23.94
C ASP A 766 -61.63 10.15 -24.32
N HIS A 767 -62.12 9.67 -25.47
CA HIS A 767 -61.89 8.30 -25.92
C HIS A 767 -60.50 8.06 -26.54
N PHE A 768 -59.76 9.13 -26.89
CA PHE A 768 -58.41 9.04 -27.44
C PHE A 768 -57.31 9.39 -26.41
N LYS A 769 -57.69 9.79 -25.20
CA LYS A 769 -56.79 10.24 -24.14
C LYS A 769 -55.71 9.20 -23.81
N ASP A 770 -56.07 7.94 -23.68
CA ASP A 770 -55.11 6.90 -23.28
C ASP A 770 -54.10 6.59 -24.38
N ALA A 771 -54.52 6.56 -25.65
CA ALA A 771 -53.61 6.39 -26.78
C ALA A 771 -52.67 7.59 -26.96
N ILE A 772 -53.16 8.82 -26.73
CA ILE A 772 -52.32 10.01 -26.72
C ILE A 772 -51.33 9.97 -25.54
N CYS A 773 -51.76 9.48 -24.37
CA CYS A 773 -50.88 9.26 -23.22
C CYS A 773 -49.78 8.23 -23.52
N THR A 774 -50.07 7.16 -24.25
CA THR A 774 -49.05 6.16 -24.66
C THR A 774 -48.05 6.76 -25.63
N SER A 775 -48.47 7.51 -26.64
CA SER A 775 -47.55 8.22 -27.53
C SER A 775 -46.75 9.32 -26.80
N LEU A 776 -47.34 9.98 -25.79
CA LEU A 776 -46.63 10.92 -24.91
C LEU A 776 -45.63 10.21 -23.99
N GLN A 777 -45.89 8.97 -23.58
CA GLN A 777 -44.95 8.15 -22.81
C GLN A 777 -43.73 7.76 -23.67
N GLU A 778 -43.93 7.40 -24.93
CA GLU A 778 -42.82 7.15 -25.88
C GLU A 778 -41.95 8.41 -26.06
N TYR A 779 -42.57 9.58 -26.17
CA TYR A 779 -41.83 10.85 -26.17
C TYR A 779 -41.08 11.11 -24.85
N ASN A 780 -41.63 10.75 -23.69
CA ASN A 780 -40.92 10.86 -22.41
C ASN A 780 -39.74 9.90 -22.30
N VAL A 781 -39.86 8.67 -22.82
CA VAL A 781 -38.75 7.72 -22.89
C VAL A 781 -37.62 8.30 -23.73
N HIS A 782 -37.94 8.93 -24.85
CA HIS A 782 -36.93 9.60 -25.69
C HIS A 782 -36.23 10.76 -24.95
N ILE A 783 -36.96 11.54 -24.15
CA ILE A 783 -36.38 12.59 -23.29
C ILE A 783 -35.44 11.99 -22.23
N GLN A 784 -35.78 10.83 -21.65
CA GLN A 784 -34.89 10.14 -20.70
C GLN A 784 -33.61 9.65 -21.38
N THR A 785 -33.68 9.17 -22.63
CA THR A 785 -32.49 8.79 -23.41
C THR A 785 -31.57 9.99 -23.62
N LEU A 786 -32.11 11.14 -24.06
CA LEU A 786 -31.36 12.39 -24.20
C LEU A 786 -30.74 12.87 -22.89
N LYS A 787 -31.44 12.68 -21.77
CA LYS A 787 -30.91 13.00 -20.44
C LYS A 787 -29.74 12.08 -20.07
N GLY A 788 -29.81 10.79 -20.41
CA GLY A 788 -28.72 9.84 -20.24
C GLY A 788 -27.47 10.23 -21.04
N GLU A 789 -27.64 10.64 -22.30
CA GLU A 789 -26.54 11.16 -23.12
C GLU A 789 -25.89 12.42 -22.49
N MET A 790 -26.69 13.30 -21.89
CA MET A 790 -26.19 14.47 -21.17
C MET A 790 -25.41 14.11 -19.89
N GLU A 791 -25.86 13.08 -19.16
CA GLU A 791 -25.17 12.55 -17.98
C GLU A 791 -23.82 11.91 -18.36
N GLU A 792 -23.76 11.12 -19.45
CA GLU A 792 -22.52 10.51 -19.97
C GLU A 792 -21.48 11.56 -20.42
N ALA A 793 -21.93 12.62 -21.10
CA ALA A 793 -21.06 13.73 -21.46
C ALA A 793 -20.53 14.48 -20.21
N THR A 794 -21.33 14.55 -19.15
CA THR A 794 -20.94 15.18 -17.88
C THR A 794 -19.91 14.34 -17.13
N GLU A 795 -20.10 13.02 -17.09
CA GLU A 795 -19.13 12.06 -16.53
C GLU A 795 -17.79 12.14 -17.27
N SER A 796 -17.81 12.18 -18.61
CA SER A 796 -16.61 12.37 -19.42
C SER A 796 -15.88 13.68 -19.09
N ALA A 797 -16.62 14.77 -18.89
CA ALA A 797 -16.03 16.04 -18.48
C ALA A 797 -15.44 15.99 -17.05
N GLU A 798 -16.04 15.25 -16.12
CA GLU A 798 -15.48 15.03 -14.78
C GLU A 798 -14.20 14.20 -14.81
N VAL A 799 -14.15 13.13 -15.60
CA VAL A 799 -12.93 12.34 -15.84
C VAL A 799 -11.81 13.24 -16.39
N ILE A 800 -12.11 14.12 -17.35
CA ILE A 800 -11.13 15.07 -17.89
C ILE A 800 -10.66 16.04 -16.78
N ARG A 801 -11.55 16.56 -15.92
CA ARG A 801 -11.17 17.41 -14.78
C ARG A 801 -10.28 16.67 -13.77
N GLN A 802 -10.60 15.42 -13.47
CA GLN A 802 -9.78 14.56 -12.59
C GLN A 802 -8.40 14.31 -13.20
N ASN A 803 -8.32 14.03 -14.50
CA ASN A 803 -7.06 13.88 -15.23
C ASN A 803 -6.24 15.18 -15.17
N ILE A 804 -6.85 16.35 -15.37
CA ILE A 804 -6.18 17.65 -15.23
C ILE A 804 -5.61 17.84 -13.82
N GLN A 805 -6.35 17.46 -12.77
CA GLN A 805 -5.85 17.51 -11.39
C GLN A 805 -4.70 16.53 -11.16
N ALA A 806 -4.78 15.31 -11.72
CA ALA A 806 -3.70 14.33 -11.66
C ALA A 806 -2.43 14.80 -12.39
N PHE A 807 -2.57 15.47 -13.54
CA PHE A 807 -1.46 16.05 -14.29
C PHE A 807 -0.73 17.16 -13.51
N ARG A 808 -1.45 17.97 -12.71
CA ARG A 808 -0.83 18.99 -11.85
C ARG A 808 0.10 18.40 -10.78
N ASN A 809 -0.11 17.15 -10.39
CA ASN A 809 0.65 16.49 -9.33
C ASN A 809 1.78 15.57 -9.86
N ARG A 810 2.01 15.52 -11.18
CA ARG A 810 3.12 14.74 -11.75
C ARG A 810 4.43 15.49 -11.60
N HIS A 811 5.45 14.79 -11.09
CA HIS A 811 6.83 15.24 -11.08
C HIS A 811 7.63 14.46 -12.12
N THR A 812 8.63 15.09 -12.71
CA THR A 812 9.57 14.43 -13.64
C THR A 812 10.97 14.58 -13.08
N VAL A 813 11.67 13.45 -12.92
CA VAL A 813 13.04 13.42 -12.40
C VAL A 813 14.02 13.68 -13.54
N VAL A 814 14.89 14.67 -13.36
CA VAL A 814 15.97 15.02 -14.31
C VAL A 814 17.28 14.47 -13.76
N LYS A 815 17.94 13.62 -14.54
CA LYS A 815 19.25 13.06 -14.21
C LYS A 815 20.36 13.98 -14.74
N ALA A 816 21.52 13.97 -14.09
CA ALA A 816 22.64 14.82 -14.48
C ALA A 816 23.19 14.57 -15.90
N ASN A 817 22.94 13.38 -16.47
CA ASN A 817 23.34 12.99 -17.82
C ASN A 817 22.26 13.27 -18.89
N ASP A 818 21.15 13.90 -18.53
CA ASP A 818 20.10 14.19 -19.50
C ASP A 818 20.58 15.21 -20.55
N LEU A 819 20.28 14.93 -21.82
CA LEU A 819 20.70 15.72 -22.98
C LEU A 819 19.51 16.49 -23.57
N CYS A 820 19.81 17.62 -24.21
CA CYS A 820 18.83 18.40 -24.98
C CYS A 820 18.59 17.74 -26.34
N CYS A 821 17.33 17.50 -26.72
CA CYS A 821 16.95 16.80 -27.96
C CYS A 821 17.27 17.54 -29.28
N VAL A 822 17.91 18.70 -29.22
CA VAL A 822 18.24 19.55 -30.39
C VAL A 822 19.76 19.71 -30.58
N CYS A 823 20.52 19.77 -29.50
CA CYS A 823 21.97 20.03 -29.54
C CYS A 823 22.82 18.95 -28.87
N ASP A 824 22.18 17.90 -28.32
CA ASP A 824 22.79 16.77 -27.62
C ASP A 824 23.76 17.14 -26.47
N CYS A 825 23.74 18.40 -26.02
CA CYS A 825 24.52 18.88 -24.89
C CYS A 825 23.77 18.67 -23.57
N ARG A 826 24.51 18.60 -22.45
CA ARG A 826 23.94 18.40 -21.11
C ARG A 826 22.89 19.45 -20.77
N LEU A 827 21.74 19.01 -20.28
CA LEU A 827 20.56 19.84 -20.05
C LEU A 827 20.78 20.87 -18.93
N LEU A 828 21.43 20.46 -17.83
CA LEU A 828 21.64 21.28 -16.62
C LEU A 828 22.62 22.46 -16.81
N ALA A 829 23.28 22.56 -17.98
CA ALA A 829 24.23 23.64 -18.24
C ALA A 829 23.58 24.99 -18.59
N ARG A 830 22.29 24.98 -19.01
CA ARG A 830 21.54 26.18 -19.43
C ARG A 830 20.09 26.09 -18.93
N ALA A 831 19.37 27.20 -18.93
CA ALA A 831 17.92 27.18 -18.65
C ALA A 831 17.21 26.27 -19.66
N PHE A 832 16.31 25.41 -19.20
CA PHE A 832 15.71 24.34 -20.01
C PHE A 832 14.21 24.20 -19.77
N TYR A 833 13.51 23.65 -20.76
CA TYR A 833 12.11 23.25 -20.70
C TYR A 833 11.99 21.72 -20.74
N ILE A 834 11.06 21.19 -19.97
CA ILE A 834 10.68 19.78 -20.00
C ILE A 834 9.19 19.71 -20.24
N PHE A 835 8.81 19.00 -21.30
CA PHE A 835 7.42 18.77 -21.63
C PHE A 835 6.89 17.53 -20.91
N PRO A 836 5.58 17.46 -20.62
CA PRO A 836 4.95 16.28 -20.01
C PRO A 836 5.11 14.97 -20.82
N CYS A 837 5.45 15.07 -22.11
CA CYS A 837 5.79 13.93 -22.96
C CYS A 837 7.22 13.39 -22.75
N GLY A 838 8.02 14.01 -21.87
CA GLY A 838 9.40 13.60 -21.56
C GLY A 838 10.49 14.26 -22.41
N HIS A 839 10.13 15.05 -23.43
CA HIS A 839 11.10 15.78 -24.26
C HIS A 839 11.70 16.97 -23.53
N ARG A 840 13.00 17.19 -23.72
CA ARG A 840 13.80 18.14 -22.96
C ARG A 840 14.59 19.04 -23.91
N PHE A 841 14.52 20.34 -23.69
CA PHE A 841 15.13 21.33 -24.58
C PHE A 841 15.81 22.42 -23.76
N HIS A 842 16.95 22.94 -24.21
CA HIS A 842 17.41 24.25 -23.71
C HIS A 842 16.45 25.34 -24.19
N SER A 843 16.28 26.37 -23.38
CA SER A 843 15.44 27.53 -23.68
C SER A 843 15.80 28.20 -25.00
N ASP A 844 17.08 28.44 -25.24
CA ASP A 844 17.57 29.03 -26.50
C ASP A 844 17.34 28.11 -27.70
N CYS A 845 17.57 26.80 -27.53
CA CYS A 845 17.38 25.81 -28.60
C CYS A 845 15.91 25.68 -28.99
N LEU A 846 15.01 25.65 -28.01
CA LEU A 846 13.58 25.61 -28.24
C LEU A 846 13.10 26.90 -28.91
N LEU A 847 13.56 28.06 -28.43
CA LEU A 847 13.18 29.35 -28.98
C LEU A 847 13.63 29.50 -30.44
N HIS A 848 14.84 29.05 -30.78
CA HIS A 848 15.35 29.07 -32.15
C HIS A 848 14.51 28.23 -33.11
N GLN A 849 14.06 27.04 -32.68
CA GLN A 849 13.26 26.14 -33.50
C GLN A 849 11.78 26.54 -33.59
N VAL A 850 11.22 27.10 -32.52
CA VAL A 850 9.81 27.52 -32.47
C VAL A 850 9.58 28.85 -33.19
N HIS A 851 10.55 29.76 -33.19
CA HIS A 851 10.46 31.07 -33.84
C HIS A 851 10.03 31.03 -35.33
N PRO A 852 10.62 30.20 -36.22
CA PRO A 852 10.22 30.11 -37.62
C PRO A 852 8.90 29.36 -37.87
N LEU A 853 8.35 28.65 -36.89
CA LEU A 853 7.11 27.85 -37.02
C LEU A 853 5.87 28.57 -36.47
N LEU A 854 6.04 29.59 -35.61
CA LEU A 854 4.91 30.32 -35.00
C LEU A 854 4.10 31.12 -36.04
N PRO A 855 2.79 31.37 -35.84
CA PRO A 855 2.02 32.31 -36.68
C PRO A 855 2.57 33.75 -36.60
N THR A 856 2.45 34.54 -37.68
CA THR A 856 2.95 35.92 -37.78
C THR A 856 2.50 36.83 -36.63
N GLY A 857 1.27 36.68 -36.15
CA GLY A 857 0.76 37.42 -34.99
C GLY A 857 1.44 37.05 -33.66
N LYS A 858 1.78 35.78 -33.43
CA LYS A 858 2.51 35.33 -32.23
C LYS A 858 4.00 35.68 -32.28
N ARG A 859 4.61 35.68 -33.48
CA ARG A 859 6.02 36.12 -33.68
C ARG A 859 6.22 37.58 -33.32
N ASN A 860 5.36 38.47 -33.81
CA ASN A 860 5.44 39.90 -33.51
C ASN A 860 5.27 40.16 -32.01
N ARG A 861 4.31 39.48 -31.37
CA ARG A 861 4.09 39.58 -29.92
C ARG A 861 5.29 39.08 -29.10
N LEU A 862 5.92 37.97 -29.50
CA LEU A 862 7.11 37.43 -28.84
C LEU A 862 8.31 38.39 -28.98
N HIS A 863 8.49 38.99 -30.16
CA HIS A 863 9.54 39.97 -30.40
C HIS A 863 9.32 41.28 -29.61
N ASP A 864 8.08 41.73 -29.48
CA ASP A 864 7.72 42.89 -28.65
C ASP A 864 7.96 42.61 -27.16
N LEU A 865 7.59 41.42 -26.66
CA LEU A 865 7.85 40.99 -25.29
C LEU A 865 9.35 40.84 -25.00
N GLN A 866 10.14 40.32 -25.94
CA GLN A 866 11.60 40.23 -25.83
C GLN A 866 12.26 41.62 -25.79
N LYS A 867 11.78 42.57 -26.59
CA LYS A 867 12.24 43.98 -26.54
C LYS A 867 11.92 44.63 -25.21
N GLN A 868 10.71 44.43 -24.68
CA GLN A 868 10.31 44.95 -23.38
C GLN A 868 11.15 44.35 -22.24
N LEU A 869 11.48 43.06 -22.33
CA LEU A 869 12.31 42.38 -21.35
C LEU A 869 13.79 42.84 -21.39
N ALA A 870 14.33 43.09 -22.59
CA ALA A 870 15.68 43.65 -22.77
C ALA A 870 15.79 45.11 -22.28
N LEU A 871 14.74 45.92 -22.45
CA LEU A 871 14.67 47.27 -21.92
C LEU A 871 14.64 47.26 -20.38
N LEU A 872 13.93 46.31 -19.77
CA LEU A 872 13.85 46.15 -18.32
C LEU A 872 15.12 45.53 -17.70
N SER A 873 15.92 44.75 -18.44
CA SER A 873 17.20 44.24 -17.94
C SER A 873 18.32 45.28 -17.89
N SER A 874 18.17 46.42 -18.58
CA SER A 874 19.17 47.52 -18.56
C SER A 874 19.04 48.45 -17.34
N ARG A 875 17.99 48.29 -16.53
CA ARG A 875 17.75 49.03 -15.29
C ARG A 875 17.82 48.06 -14.11
N GLU A 876 19.01 47.81 -13.57
CA GLU A 876 19.11 47.07 -12.31
C GLU A 876 18.98 47.99 -11.08
N ASP A 877 18.33 47.40 -10.08
CA ASP A 877 18.31 47.70 -8.65
C ASP A 877 17.55 48.91 -8.11
N THR A 878 16.38 48.63 -7.52
CA THR A 878 16.01 48.93 -6.11
C THR A 878 14.48 48.92 -5.94
N ALA A 879 13.88 47.80 -5.49
CA ALA A 879 12.57 47.83 -4.82
C ALA A 879 12.25 46.53 -4.06
N SER A 880 12.32 46.66 -2.74
CA SER A 880 11.56 46.02 -1.65
C SER A 880 10.81 44.70 -1.85
N VAL A 881 11.18 43.76 -0.97
CA VAL A 881 10.35 42.71 -0.37
C VAL A 881 9.01 43.28 0.12
N GLY A 882 7.90 42.70 -0.36
CA GLY A 882 6.61 42.80 0.32
C GLY A 882 5.40 43.22 -0.53
N SER A 883 4.93 42.35 -1.44
CA SER A 883 3.50 42.15 -1.73
C SER A 883 3.31 41.02 -2.73
N SER A 884 2.28 40.21 -2.52
CA SER A 884 1.83 39.09 -3.36
C SER A 884 1.24 39.56 -4.70
N SER A 885 2.07 40.17 -5.54
CA SER A 885 1.79 40.45 -6.95
C SER A 885 3.09 40.24 -7.73
N LEU A 886 3.08 39.29 -8.67
CA LEU A 886 4.22 38.96 -9.54
C LEU A 886 4.86 40.24 -10.09
N SER A 887 6.18 40.35 -10.06
CA SER A 887 6.87 41.49 -10.64
C SER A 887 6.52 41.59 -12.13
N THR A 888 6.41 42.80 -12.69
CA THR A 888 6.10 43.00 -14.12
C THR A 888 7.09 42.27 -15.04
N ARG A 889 8.33 42.06 -14.57
CA ARG A 889 9.35 41.25 -15.24
C ARG A 889 9.00 39.76 -15.27
N GLU A 890 8.48 39.19 -14.18
CA GLU A 890 8.05 37.79 -14.12
C GLU A 890 6.78 37.55 -14.95
N GLN A 891 5.87 38.54 -15.03
CA GLN A 891 4.70 38.47 -15.91
C GLN A 891 5.11 38.42 -17.38
N ILE A 892 6.05 39.27 -17.82
CA ILE A 892 6.55 39.26 -19.20
C ILE A 892 7.29 37.95 -19.52
N LYS A 893 8.06 37.41 -18.57
CA LYS A 893 8.68 36.08 -18.74
C LYS A 893 7.64 34.98 -18.87
N GLY A 894 6.62 34.97 -18.00
CA GLY A 894 5.52 34.00 -18.07
C GLY A 894 4.74 34.07 -19.38
N ASP A 895 4.54 35.27 -19.95
CA ASP A 895 3.90 35.45 -21.25
C ASP A 895 4.76 34.93 -22.41
N ILE A 896 6.09 35.07 -22.33
CA ILE A 896 7.02 34.46 -23.31
C ILE A 896 6.98 32.94 -23.18
N ASP A 897 7.01 32.42 -21.95
CA ASP A 897 6.95 30.98 -21.66
C ASP A 897 5.64 30.36 -22.18
N ASN A 898 4.50 31.05 -22.00
CA ASN A 898 3.20 30.61 -22.51
C ASN A 898 3.15 30.52 -24.05
N ILE A 899 3.95 31.31 -24.77
CA ILE A 899 4.03 31.27 -26.23
C ILE A 899 5.03 30.19 -26.69
N VAL A 900 6.17 30.06 -26.02
CA VAL A 900 7.25 29.14 -26.42
C VAL A 900 6.98 27.70 -25.99
N ALA A 901 6.36 27.50 -24.82
CA ALA A 901 6.07 26.18 -24.25
C ALA A 901 4.60 25.75 -24.42
N SER A 902 3.85 26.37 -25.34
CA SER A 902 2.43 26.02 -25.57
C SER A 902 2.24 24.58 -26.05
N GLU A 903 3.21 24.05 -26.80
CA GLU A 903 3.19 22.69 -27.32
C GLU A 903 4.61 22.15 -27.46
N CYS A 904 4.74 20.82 -27.40
CA CYS A 904 6.04 20.17 -27.62
C CYS A 904 6.38 20.16 -29.11
N LEU A 905 7.62 20.48 -29.47
CA LEU A 905 8.09 20.49 -30.86
C LEU A 905 7.84 19.15 -31.59
N PHE A 906 8.01 18.00 -30.91
CA PHE A 906 7.91 16.67 -31.54
C PHE A 906 6.54 15.99 -31.38
N CYS A 907 5.76 16.36 -30.37
CA CYS A 907 4.46 15.72 -30.08
C CYS A 907 3.26 16.64 -30.31
N GLY A 908 3.51 17.91 -30.62
CA GLY A 908 2.49 18.94 -30.84
C GLY A 908 2.05 19.03 -32.29
N GLU A 909 1.11 19.94 -32.54
CA GLU A 909 0.56 20.21 -33.86
C GLU A 909 1.62 20.81 -34.81
N MET A 910 2.65 21.46 -34.25
CA MET A 910 3.78 22.01 -35.00
C MET A 910 4.57 20.95 -35.77
N MET A 911 4.72 19.74 -35.23
CA MET A 911 5.35 18.64 -35.96
C MET A 911 4.47 18.20 -37.13
N ILE A 912 3.16 18.08 -36.90
CA ILE A 912 2.20 17.66 -37.92
C ILE A 912 2.21 18.66 -39.09
N ARG A 913 2.27 19.96 -38.81
CA ARG A 913 2.35 21.00 -39.84
C ARG A 913 3.69 21.04 -40.58
N SER A 914 4.75 20.49 -40.00
CA SER A 914 6.07 20.40 -40.64
C SER A 914 6.21 19.23 -41.61
N ILE A 915 5.27 18.27 -41.59
CA ILE A 915 5.24 17.12 -42.53
C ILE A 915 5.08 17.60 -43.98
N ASP A 916 4.34 18.68 -44.19
CA ASP A 916 4.08 19.24 -45.53
C ASP A 916 5.21 20.16 -46.03
N GLN A 917 6.27 20.38 -45.23
CA GLN A 917 7.42 21.19 -45.63
C GLN A 917 8.50 20.33 -46.29
N PRO A 918 9.02 20.72 -47.47
CA PRO A 918 10.10 19.98 -48.11
C PRO A 918 11.37 20.04 -47.24
N PHE A 919 12.08 18.91 -47.14
CA PHE A 919 13.32 18.77 -46.33
C PHE A 919 14.43 19.73 -46.76
N ILE A 920 14.35 20.25 -47.99
CA ILE A 920 15.25 21.26 -48.53
C ILE A 920 14.35 22.40 -49.03
N ASN A 921 14.58 23.61 -48.54
CA ASN A 921 13.90 24.79 -49.07
C ASN A 921 14.27 24.98 -50.55
N ASP A 922 13.34 25.42 -51.39
CA ASP A 922 13.58 25.60 -52.84
C ASP A 922 14.79 26.50 -53.15
N GLU A 923 15.13 27.44 -52.26
CA GLU A 923 16.31 28.32 -52.37
C GLU A 923 17.65 27.61 -52.09
N ASP A 924 17.64 26.57 -51.24
CA ASP A 924 18.83 25.80 -50.88
C ASP A 924 18.99 24.53 -51.73
N PHE A 925 17.93 24.11 -52.44
CA PHE A 925 17.93 22.93 -53.29
C PHE A 925 19.00 23.01 -54.39
N GLU A 926 19.16 24.17 -55.04
CA GLU A 926 20.21 24.38 -56.04
C GLU A 926 21.62 24.36 -55.46
N ARG A 927 21.80 24.80 -54.20
CA ARG A 927 23.10 24.79 -53.52
C ARG A 927 23.49 23.38 -53.11
N VAL A 928 22.58 22.64 -52.49
CA VAL A 928 22.82 21.26 -52.01
C VAL A 928 22.98 20.29 -53.18
N MET A 929 22.22 20.44 -54.27
CA MET A 929 22.42 19.67 -55.51
C MET A 929 23.82 19.90 -56.11
N LYS A 930 24.40 21.09 -55.99
CA LYS A 930 25.77 21.38 -56.45
C LYS A 930 26.87 20.82 -55.54
N GLU A 931 26.59 20.55 -54.28
CA GLU A 931 27.55 19.90 -53.36
C GLU A 931 27.50 18.37 -53.47
N TRP A 932 26.43 17.81 -54.04
CA TRP A 932 26.22 16.37 -54.21
C TRP A 932 26.65 15.84 -55.60
N ILE A 933 26.90 16.73 -56.55
CA ILE A 933 27.54 16.44 -57.86
C ILE A 933 29.03 16.76 -57.74
#